data_AF-A0A853F1I3-F1
#
_entry.id   AF-A0A853F1I3-F1
#
_cell.length_a   1.000
_cell.length_b   1.000
_cell.length_c   1.000
_cell.angle_alpha   90.00
_cell.angle_beta   90.00
_cell.angle_gamma   90.00
#
_symmetry.space_group_name_H-M   'P 1'
#
loop_
_entity.id
_entity.type
_entity.pdbx_description
1 polymer ?
#
loop_
_entity_poly.entity_id
_entity_poly.type
_entity_poly.pdbx_seq_one_letter_code
_entity_poly.pdbx_strand_id
1 'polypeptide(L)'
;MPGQTKYFISNTNGFFVNWYSDITGLESHGQALKASGNSGDDAVYVGQGTKVDATGLTSTGGNDSIYLTGTFNNYEQTLDGNTYTFKRTVTIGGTDYQEEVSFTASNGDRVYFANGFFKIDITGNDGLLNAGVFQKIKFADIDSSSITPTDPLTTQPAIDKGTASEVGATKVFISDNNGEHITPGVKGSVFKISGNSGNDTVYVAKGTKVDATGLTSTGGNDVVYLTGTFSEYTKQTVVDSTYTFERMVNIGGTDYQEEVSFAASNGDRVYFADGFVKIDITGDDGLLEAGAFKRIESTDIDNSESTPGLGVGLSITDDKSDTAKVGEVITYTFTFDEAVTDFDINDITVTGGTKGTFTSVNGSESVYTLELTPPANSKGIISLTVAVDAATSKVDTALKSAAASNNQSFDTQAPTPITTNPWTLSDTPAGQSAFKTGDVISLTLTMSETLKLNNTTGSKVVIAGKDFVLDKTASTTAGDKKLVFKYSVQAGDNIAATDFDIDNPTSDITLNNITDVAGNAPVFTADRVVLAKFEYIEKIGLANNPFEGIDVGDLSAPTLADIDGDGDLDLVVGEFYGTLKYYQNTGTTSSPAYEAKTGGNNPFNGIDVGGYSTPNLADIDGDGDLDLVVGENDGTLKYYQNTGTTSNPAYEAKTGDSNPFNSIDVGNAASPTLADIDGDGDLDLVVGENDGTLKYYQNTGTTSNPAYEAKTGDDNPFNGIDVGYSSSPTLADIDGDGDLDLVVGETYGTLKYYQNTGTTSNPAYEVKTGGDNPFNGIKMGYSSSPTLADIDGDGDLDLVAGKNDGTLKYYYNQQSFFVDGQAPTLTTQASVILEETSDLVLDFSENIKAGTGSILIKNIAM
;
A
#
# COMPACT_ATOMS: atom_id res chain seq x y z
N MET A 1 28.30 -30.98 14.01
CA MET A 1 29.58 -30.33 13.66
C MET A 1 29.28 -29.25 12.62
N PRO A 2 29.69 -27.99 12.81
CA PRO A 2 29.61 -26.98 11.76
C PRO A 2 30.70 -27.24 10.72
N GLY A 3 30.33 -27.24 9.43
CA GLY A 3 31.30 -27.27 8.31
C GLY A 3 31.38 -28.55 7.47
N GLN A 4 30.25 -29.15 7.05
CA GLN A 4 30.30 -30.08 5.91
C GLN A 4 30.03 -29.32 4.61
N THR A 5 31.10 -28.96 3.90
CA THR A 5 31.04 -28.55 2.51
C THR A 5 30.56 -29.73 1.67
N LYS A 6 29.42 -29.58 0.98
CA LYS A 6 28.90 -30.58 0.05
C LYS A 6 29.50 -30.35 -1.34
N TYR A 7 29.97 -31.43 -1.97
CA TYR A 7 30.53 -31.44 -3.34
C TYR A 7 29.52 -32.09 -4.30
N PHE A 8 29.44 -31.58 -5.53
CA PHE A 8 28.64 -32.16 -6.62
C PHE A 8 29.54 -32.55 -7.79
N ILE A 9 29.18 -33.62 -8.54
CA ILE A 9 29.78 -34.07 -9.80
C ILE A 9 28.63 -34.48 -10.75
N SER A 10 28.59 -33.95 -11.98
CA SER A 10 27.74 -34.49 -13.06
C SER A 10 28.59 -34.99 -14.22
N ASN A 11 28.06 -35.92 -15.03
CA ASN A 11 28.62 -36.30 -16.32
C ASN A 11 27.48 -36.51 -17.34
N THR A 12 27.82 -36.43 -18.64
CA THR A 12 26.90 -36.45 -19.79
C THR A 12 26.28 -37.83 -20.11
N ASN A 13 26.42 -38.83 -19.24
CA ASN A 13 25.80 -40.15 -19.44
C ASN A 13 24.47 -40.34 -18.67
N GLY A 14 23.81 -39.25 -18.28
CA GLY A 14 22.39 -39.29 -17.91
C GLY A 14 22.08 -39.37 -16.42
N PHE A 15 22.84 -38.70 -15.56
CA PHE A 15 22.43 -38.46 -14.17
C PHE A 15 21.97 -37.02 -13.97
N PHE A 16 20.65 -36.85 -13.85
CA PHE A 16 20.00 -35.63 -13.38
C PHE A 16 19.78 -35.74 -11.87
N VAL A 17 20.30 -34.77 -11.09
CA VAL A 17 19.80 -34.53 -9.74
C VAL A 17 18.77 -33.40 -9.84
N ASN A 18 17.50 -33.76 -9.95
CA ASN A 18 16.40 -32.81 -9.84
C ASN A 18 16.25 -32.39 -8.37
N TRP A 19 16.52 -31.11 -8.07
CA TRP A 19 16.34 -30.53 -6.72
C TRP A 19 14.98 -29.84 -6.55
N TYR A 20 13.94 -30.34 -7.21
CA TYR A 20 12.53 -30.05 -6.92
C TYR A 20 11.70 -31.34 -6.86
N SER A 21 12.16 -32.30 -6.05
CA SER A 21 11.28 -33.31 -5.48
C SER A 21 11.38 -33.24 -3.96
N ASP A 22 10.23 -33.26 -3.30
CA ASP A 22 9.99 -32.96 -1.89
C ASP A 22 10.87 -33.76 -0.90
N ILE A 23 12.11 -33.32 -0.72
CA ILE A 23 12.85 -33.51 0.53
C ILE A 23 12.55 -32.28 1.38
N THR A 24 11.38 -32.26 2.00
CA THR A 24 11.10 -31.35 3.11
C THR A 24 12.08 -31.71 4.25
N GLY A 25 13.17 -30.95 4.36
CA GLY A 25 14.15 -31.16 5.44
C GLY A 25 15.54 -30.58 5.25
N LEU A 26 15.90 -30.02 4.09
CA LEU A 26 17.19 -29.34 3.90
C LEU A 26 16.98 -27.92 3.38
N GLU A 27 16.59 -27.01 4.27
CA GLU A 27 16.70 -25.58 4.01
C GLU A 27 18.19 -25.22 3.86
N SER A 28 18.60 -24.92 2.63
CA SER A 28 19.97 -24.47 2.31
C SER A 28 20.10 -22.93 2.32
N HIS A 29 19.05 -22.23 2.78
CA HIS A 29 19.07 -20.77 2.92
C HIS A 29 20.22 -20.35 3.84
N GLY A 30 21.19 -19.61 3.28
CA GLY A 30 22.40 -19.20 3.99
C GLY A 30 23.55 -20.23 4.06
N GLN A 31 23.44 -21.41 3.44
CA GLN A 31 24.53 -22.39 3.36
C GLN A 31 25.39 -22.18 2.10
N ALA A 32 26.71 -22.41 2.23
CA ALA A 32 27.65 -22.39 1.12
C ALA A 32 27.84 -23.80 0.54
N LEU A 33 27.59 -23.93 -0.76
CA LEU A 33 27.72 -25.15 -1.56
C LEU A 33 28.92 -25.04 -2.49
N LYS A 34 29.57 -26.17 -2.81
CA LYS A 34 30.67 -26.21 -3.80
C LYS A 34 30.35 -27.17 -4.93
N ALA A 35 30.41 -26.71 -6.17
CA ALA A 35 30.23 -27.52 -7.38
C ALA A 35 31.59 -27.80 -8.04
N SER A 36 31.79 -29.04 -8.48
CA SER A 36 32.99 -29.49 -9.21
C SER A 36 32.59 -30.37 -10.41
N GLY A 37 33.22 -30.14 -11.56
CA GLY A 37 32.90 -30.88 -12.80
C GLY A 37 34.03 -31.82 -13.22
N ASN A 38 33.69 -32.85 -14.00
CA ASN A 38 34.66 -33.66 -14.75
C ASN A 38 34.70 -33.17 -16.22
N SER A 39 35.34 -33.88 -17.15
CA SER A 39 35.32 -33.49 -18.56
C SER A 39 33.92 -33.72 -19.19
N GLY A 40 33.24 -32.67 -19.63
CA GLY A 40 31.93 -32.72 -20.29
C GLY A 40 31.12 -31.43 -20.09
N ASP A 41 29.93 -31.32 -20.71
CA ASP A 41 28.98 -30.22 -20.48
C ASP A 41 28.22 -30.46 -19.16
N ASP A 42 28.42 -29.59 -18.16
CA ASP A 42 27.79 -29.65 -16.84
C ASP A 42 26.71 -28.55 -16.66
N ALA A 43 25.74 -28.75 -15.75
CA ALA A 43 24.71 -27.77 -15.46
C ALA A 43 24.47 -27.55 -13.96
N VAL A 44 24.36 -26.30 -13.52
CA VAL A 44 24.11 -25.90 -12.12
C VAL A 44 22.90 -24.97 -12.04
N TYR A 45 21.95 -25.30 -11.17
CA TYR A 45 20.78 -24.46 -10.87
C TYR A 45 20.91 -23.87 -9.47
N VAL A 46 20.81 -22.53 -9.37
CA VAL A 46 21.01 -21.79 -8.12
C VAL A 46 19.65 -21.42 -7.52
N GLY A 47 19.30 -22.06 -6.40
CA GLY A 47 18.08 -21.76 -5.66
C GLY A 47 18.12 -20.37 -5.00
N GLN A 48 16.93 -19.80 -4.76
CA GLN A 48 16.82 -18.49 -4.11
C GLN A 48 17.49 -18.49 -2.73
N GLY A 49 18.30 -17.46 -2.45
CA GLY A 49 18.97 -17.30 -1.15
C GLY A 49 20.10 -18.30 -0.85
N THR A 50 20.61 -19.02 -1.86
CA THR A 50 21.72 -19.99 -1.73
C THR A 50 23.07 -19.41 -2.15
N LYS A 51 24.17 -19.88 -1.54
CA LYS A 51 25.53 -19.52 -1.94
C LYS A 51 26.23 -20.70 -2.63
N VAL A 52 26.71 -20.53 -3.85
CA VAL A 52 27.30 -21.60 -4.67
C VAL A 52 28.68 -21.19 -5.22
N ASP A 53 29.72 -21.92 -4.82
CA ASP A 53 31.06 -21.88 -5.42
C ASP A 53 31.14 -22.91 -6.56
N ALA A 54 30.92 -22.47 -7.80
CA ALA A 54 31.05 -23.24 -9.04
C ALA A 54 32.39 -23.03 -9.75
N THR A 55 33.41 -22.51 -9.06
CA THR A 55 34.77 -22.37 -9.63
C THR A 55 35.43 -23.71 -9.96
N GLY A 56 34.89 -24.82 -9.45
CA GLY A 56 35.35 -26.18 -9.74
C GLY A 56 34.81 -26.78 -11.05
N LEU A 57 33.97 -26.08 -11.80
CA LEU A 57 33.52 -26.49 -13.14
C LEU A 57 34.61 -26.21 -14.19
N THR A 58 35.81 -26.74 -13.97
CA THR A 58 36.96 -26.50 -14.85
C THR A 58 37.05 -27.61 -15.89
N SER A 59 36.17 -27.61 -16.89
CA SER A 59 36.24 -28.63 -17.94
C SER A 59 37.28 -28.25 -19.01
N THR A 60 38.30 -29.10 -19.20
CA THR A 60 38.98 -29.18 -20.50
C THR A 60 38.02 -29.84 -21.49
N GLY A 61 37.11 -29.06 -22.09
CA GLY A 61 36.35 -29.46 -23.27
C GLY A 61 34.83 -29.59 -23.15
N GLY A 62 34.16 -28.93 -22.19
CA GLY A 62 32.70 -28.82 -22.10
C GLY A 62 32.17 -27.38 -22.20
N ASN A 63 30.87 -27.23 -22.49
CA ASN A 63 30.11 -25.98 -22.42
C ASN A 63 29.18 -26.02 -21.20
N ASP A 64 29.62 -25.45 -20.07
CA ASP A 64 28.89 -25.58 -18.80
C ASP A 64 27.76 -24.54 -18.69
N SER A 65 26.66 -24.86 -18.01
CA SER A 65 25.46 -24.01 -17.93
C SER A 65 25.07 -23.68 -16.50
N ILE A 66 24.95 -22.40 -16.16
CA ILE A 66 24.56 -21.92 -14.82
C ILE A 66 23.22 -21.21 -14.90
N TYR A 67 22.24 -21.62 -14.10
CA TYR A 67 20.89 -21.08 -14.08
C TYR A 67 20.61 -20.32 -12.79
N LEU A 68 20.25 -19.05 -12.94
CA LEU A 68 19.95 -18.12 -11.86
C LEU A 68 18.48 -17.74 -11.87
N THR A 69 17.91 -17.54 -10.69
CA THR A 69 16.45 -17.33 -10.52
C THR A 69 16.05 -15.85 -10.64
N GLY A 70 17.00 -14.92 -10.79
CA GLY A 70 16.75 -13.50 -10.99
C GLY A 70 17.02 -13.00 -12.40
N THR A 71 16.55 -11.79 -12.71
CA THR A 71 16.99 -11.08 -13.92
C THR A 71 18.43 -10.58 -13.75
N PHE A 72 19.18 -10.36 -14.83
CA PHE A 72 20.56 -9.86 -14.78
C PHE A 72 20.72 -8.61 -13.89
N ASN A 73 19.76 -7.67 -13.97
CA ASN A 73 19.79 -6.42 -13.21
C ASN A 73 19.55 -6.60 -11.71
N ASN A 74 19.08 -7.78 -11.27
CA ASN A 74 18.93 -8.08 -9.85
C ASN A 74 20.26 -8.41 -9.17
N TYR A 75 21.32 -8.71 -9.93
CA TYR A 75 22.59 -9.16 -9.39
C TYR A 75 23.68 -8.08 -9.49
N GLU A 76 24.39 -7.89 -8.39
CA GLU A 76 25.69 -7.23 -8.40
C GLU A 76 26.75 -8.20 -8.92
N GLN A 77 27.52 -7.77 -9.92
CA GLN A 77 28.60 -8.57 -10.50
C GLN A 77 29.98 -8.08 -10.03
N THR A 78 30.78 -9.01 -9.52
CA THR A 78 32.23 -8.83 -9.33
C THR A 78 33.02 -9.77 -10.25
N LEU A 79 34.22 -9.34 -10.62
CA LEU A 79 35.15 -10.08 -11.46
C LEU A 79 36.54 -10.02 -10.82
N ASP A 80 37.11 -11.18 -10.49
CA ASP A 80 38.49 -11.32 -10.00
C ASP A 80 39.23 -12.34 -10.88
N GLY A 81 40.24 -11.87 -11.62
CA GLY A 81 40.90 -12.66 -12.66
C GLY A 81 39.93 -13.09 -13.76
N ASN A 82 39.66 -14.39 -13.85
CA ASN A 82 38.69 -15.00 -14.75
C ASN A 82 37.45 -15.55 -14.02
N THR A 83 37.26 -15.20 -12.74
CA THR A 83 36.14 -15.68 -11.92
C THR A 83 35.09 -14.58 -11.77
N TYR A 84 33.88 -14.87 -12.24
CA TYR A 84 32.72 -14.00 -12.04
C TYR A 84 32.00 -14.41 -10.77
N THR A 85 31.47 -13.42 -10.04
CA THR A 85 30.54 -13.65 -8.95
C THR A 85 29.31 -12.77 -9.11
N PHE A 86 28.12 -13.37 -9.01
CA PHE A 86 26.83 -12.69 -9.04
C PHE A 86 26.17 -12.80 -7.67
N LYS A 87 25.70 -11.67 -7.13
CA LYS A 87 25.14 -11.60 -5.78
C LYS A 87 23.87 -10.75 -5.72
N ARG A 88 22.84 -11.22 -5.00
CA ARG A 88 21.63 -10.45 -4.70
C ARG A 88 21.04 -10.79 -3.33
N THR A 89 20.24 -9.89 -2.78
CA THR A 89 19.41 -10.15 -1.60
C THR A 89 18.04 -10.66 -2.03
N VAL A 90 17.54 -11.74 -1.41
CA VAL A 90 16.19 -12.27 -1.63
C VAL A 90 15.49 -12.46 -0.29
N THR A 91 14.27 -11.94 -0.16
CA THR A 91 13.44 -12.11 1.04
C THR A 91 12.57 -13.35 0.91
N ILE A 92 12.76 -14.33 1.79
CA ILE A 92 12.00 -15.60 1.79
C ILE A 92 11.40 -15.77 3.18
N GLY A 93 10.08 -15.89 3.28
CA GLY A 93 9.38 -16.02 4.57
C GLY A 93 9.61 -14.83 5.52
N GLY A 94 9.84 -13.62 4.98
CA GLY A 94 10.12 -12.41 5.77
C GLY A 94 11.56 -12.27 6.28
N THR A 95 12.46 -13.19 5.92
CA THR A 95 13.90 -13.11 6.25
C THR A 95 14.72 -12.86 5.00
N ASP A 96 15.68 -11.94 5.07
CA ASP A 96 16.59 -11.62 3.96
C ASP A 96 17.76 -12.62 3.89
N TYR A 97 17.91 -13.26 2.74
CA TYR A 97 19.00 -14.17 2.41
C TYR A 97 19.87 -13.63 1.29
N GLN A 98 21.15 -13.99 1.31
CA GLN A 98 22.08 -13.66 0.23
C GLN A 98 22.17 -14.82 -0.76
N GLU A 99 21.71 -14.59 -1.97
CA GLU A 99 21.95 -15.47 -3.11
C GLU A 99 23.28 -15.06 -3.77
N GLU A 100 24.21 -15.99 -3.91
CA GLU A 100 25.57 -15.73 -4.37
C GLU A 100 26.06 -16.91 -5.22
N VAL A 101 26.59 -16.66 -6.42
CA VAL A 101 27.23 -17.69 -7.26
C VAL A 101 28.57 -17.21 -7.76
N SER A 102 29.61 -18.04 -7.66
CA SER A 102 30.94 -17.77 -8.21
C SER A 102 31.33 -18.85 -9.21
N PHE A 103 31.83 -18.49 -10.40
CA PHE A 103 32.30 -19.47 -11.39
C PHE A 103 33.49 -18.93 -12.18
N THR A 104 34.34 -19.84 -12.65
CA THR A 104 35.52 -19.51 -13.47
C THR A 104 35.15 -19.61 -14.94
N ALA A 105 35.35 -18.54 -15.70
CA ALA A 105 34.94 -18.46 -17.10
C ALA A 105 35.72 -19.44 -18.00
N SER A 106 35.02 -20.35 -18.67
CA SER A 106 35.55 -21.21 -19.73
C SER A 106 34.88 -20.92 -21.08
N ASN A 107 35.52 -21.36 -22.18
CA ASN A 107 34.99 -21.13 -23.51
C ASN A 107 33.75 -21.99 -23.76
N GLY A 108 32.63 -21.37 -24.10
CA GLY A 108 31.41 -22.08 -24.48
C GLY A 108 30.35 -22.13 -23.39
N ASP A 109 30.71 -21.80 -22.15
CA ASP A 109 29.81 -21.79 -21.00
C ASP A 109 28.67 -20.78 -21.18
N ARG A 110 27.55 -21.03 -20.51
CA ARG A 110 26.35 -20.20 -20.55
C ARG A 110 25.88 -19.87 -19.15
N VAL A 111 25.48 -18.61 -18.96
CA VAL A 111 24.82 -18.14 -17.74
C VAL A 111 23.43 -17.67 -18.09
N TYR A 112 22.43 -18.31 -17.50
CA TYR A 112 21.02 -18.05 -17.70
C TYR A 112 20.48 -17.25 -16.53
N PHE A 113 19.82 -16.15 -16.85
CA PHE A 113 19.03 -15.29 -15.97
C PHE A 113 17.54 -15.44 -16.34
N ALA A 114 16.64 -15.01 -15.46
CA ALA A 114 15.19 -15.03 -15.73
C ALA A 114 14.78 -14.22 -16.98
N ASN A 115 15.62 -13.28 -17.43
CA ASN A 115 15.36 -12.39 -18.56
C ASN A 115 16.28 -12.60 -19.77
N GLY A 116 17.01 -13.72 -19.84
CA GLY A 116 17.84 -14.07 -20.98
C GLY A 116 19.09 -14.83 -20.57
N PHE A 117 19.98 -15.10 -21.51
CA PHE A 117 21.24 -15.78 -21.20
C PHE A 117 22.42 -15.10 -21.88
N PHE A 118 23.60 -15.41 -21.39
CA PHE A 118 24.86 -14.97 -21.95
C PHE A 118 25.75 -16.18 -22.21
N LYS A 119 26.39 -16.25 -23.38
CA LYS A 119 27.35 -17.31 -23.73
C LYS A 119 28.77 -16.74 -23.73
N ILE A 120 29.66 -17.37 -22.98
CA ILE A 120 31.07 -17.01 -22.87
C ILE A 120 31.82 -17.51 -24.11
N ASP A 121 32.45 -16.59 -24.83
CA ASP A 121 33.34 -16.84 -25.96
C ASP A 121 34.69 -16.16 -25.72
N ILE A 122 35.60 -16.89 -25.06
CA ILE A 122 36.94 -16.38 -24.75
C ILE A 122 37.83 -16.25 -26.00
N THR A 123 37.33 -16.58 -27.20
CA THR A 123 38.05 -16.34 -28.47
C THR A 123 37.90 -14.91 -28.99
N GLY A 124 37.09 -14.07 -28.32
CA GLY A 124 37.11 -12.62 -28.46
C GLY A 124 36.00 -12.01 -29.33
N ASN A 125 34.96 -12.78 -29.69
CA ASN A 125 33.82 -12.27 -30.45
C ASN A 125 32.68 -11.70 -29.58
N ASP A 126 32.67 -12.00 -28.27
CA ASP A 126 31.64 -11.56 -27.33
C ASP A 126 32.02 -10.28 -26.56
N GLY A 127 33.23 -9.75 -26.77
CA GLY A 127 33.74 -8.57 -26.09
C GLY A 127 34.17 -8.79 -24.63
N LEU A 128 34.06 -10.01 -24.08
CA LEU A 128 34.43 -10.31 -22.71
C LEU A 128 35.93 -10.47 -22.48
N LEU A 129 36.69 -10.82 -23.53
CA LEU A 129 38.14 -10.89 -23.46
C LEU A 129 38.78 -9.84 -24.37
N ASN A 130 39.36 -8.80 -23.77
CA ASN A 130 40.07 -7.75 -24.50
C ASN A 130 41.55 -7.74 -24.11
N ALA A 131 42.44 -7.96 -25.07
CA ALA A 131 43.90 -8.01 -24.88
C ALA A 131 44.37 -8.95 -23.75
N GLY A 132 43.65 -10.07 -23.54
CA GLY A 132 43.97 -11.06 -22.50
C GLY A 132 43.43 -10.72 -21.10
N VAL A 133 42.59 -9.69 -20.97
CA VAL A 133 41.96 -9.28 -19.70
C VAL A 133 40.43 -9.43 -19.81
N PHE A 134 39.85 -10.18 -18.87
CA PHE A 134 38.40 -10.37 -18.78
C PHE A 134 37.69 -9.06 -18.38
N GLN A 135 36.53 -8.80 -18.98
CA GLN A 135 35.69 -7.63 -18.75
C GLN A 135 34.39 -8.03 -18.03
N LYS A 136 33.75 -7.09 -17.31
CA LYS A 136 32.42 -7.35 -16.74
C LYS A 136 31.39 -7.59 -17.85
N ILE A 137 30.43 -8.49 -17.58
CA ILE A 137 29.30 -8.74 -18.47
C ILE A 137 28.37 -7.52 -18.40
N LYS A 138 27.87 -7.05 -19.53
CA LYS A 138 26.92 -5.93 -19.60
C LYS A 138 25.56 -6.44 -19.97
N PHE A 139 24.53 -5.68 -19.61
CA PHE A 139 23.14 -6.01 -19.98
C PHE A 139 22.94 -6.16 -21.49
N ALA A 140 23.64 -5.36 -22.30
CA ALA A 140 23.57 -5.43 -23.76
C ALA A 140 24.12 -6.75 -24.34
N ASP A 141 24.86 -7.51 -23.55
CA ASP A 141 25.44 -8.78 -23.95
C ASP A 141 24.43 -9.93 -23.75
N ILE A 142 23.34 -9.71 -22.98
CA ILE A 142 22.31 -10.71 -22.71
C ILE A 142 21.44 -10.93 -23.96
N ASP A 143 21.42 -12.15 -24.46
CA ASP A 143 20.50 -12.58 -25.52
C ASP A 143 19.12 -12.88 -24.92
N SER A 144 18.15 -12.03 -25.23
CA SER A 144 16.76 -12.16 -24.80
C SER A 144 15.88 -12.90 -25.82
N SER A 145 16.45 -13.40 -26.93
CA SER A 145 15.69 -13.97 -28.05
C SER A 145 15.34 -15.45 -27.90
N SER A 146 15.94 -16.16 -26.94
CA SER A 146 15.71 -17.60 -26.70
C SER A 146 15.11 -17.94 -25.33
N ILE A 147 14.32 -17.04 -24.75
CA ILE A 147 13.59 -17.27 -23.50
C ILE A 147 12.09 -17.42 -23.79
N THR A 148 11.55 -18.62 -23.58
CA THR A 148 10.13 -18.74 -23.19
C THR A 148 10.03 -18.19 -21.76
N PRO A 149 9.24 -17.13 -21.52
CA PRO A 149 9.10 -16.53 -20.20
C PRO A 149 8.17 -17.39 -19.34
N THR A 150 8.71 -18.47 -18.82
CA THR A 150 8.15 -19.27 -17.74
C THR A 150 9.35 -19.69 -16.93
N ASP A 151 9.28 -19.55 -15.61
CA ASP A 151 10.28 -20.01 -14.63
C ASP A 151 11.18 -21.13 -15.20
N PRO A 152 12.53 -21.00 -15.19
CA PRO A 152 13.42 -22.04 -15.71
C PRO A 152 13.19 -23.43 -15.09
N LEU A 153 12.35 -23.55 -14.06
CA LEU A 153 11.86 -24.80 -13.46
C LEU A 153 10.54 -25.36 -14.05
N THR A 154 9.83 -24.66 -14.93
CA THR A 154 8.50 -25.09 -15.44
C THR A 154 8.47 -25.51 -16.91
N THR A 155 9.53 -25.22 -17.69
CA THR A 155 9.66 -25.71 -19.07
C THR A 155 11.05 -26.30 -19.29
N GLN A 156 11.14 -27.63 -19.28
CA GLN A 156 12.32 -28.35 -19.79
C GLN A 156 12.61 -27.89 -21.23
N PRO A 157 13.88 -27.61 -21.60
CA PRO A 157 14.24 -27.45 -23.00
C PRO A 157 13.80 -28.69 -23.77
N ALA A 158 13.04 -28.48 -24.85
CA ALA A 158 12.61 -29.55 -25.72
C ALA A 158 13.84 -30.25 -26.33
N ILE A 159 14.14 -31.46 -25.86
CA ILE A 159 14.84 -32.46 -26.66
C ILE A 159 13.77 -33.19 -27.47
N ASP A 160 14.02 -33.24 -28.78
CA ASP A 160 13.19 -33.76 -29.87
C ASP A 160 12.15 -34.84 -29.47
N LYS A 161 10.86 -34.50 -29.54
CA LYS A 161 9.74 -35.38 -29.20
C LYS A 161 9.42 -36.33 -30.36
N GLY A 162 9.71 -37.61 -30.18
CA GLY A 162 8.84 -38.68 -30.68
C GLY A 162 7.61 -38.81 -29.77
N THR A 163 6.42 -38.87 -30.36
CA THR A 163 5.08 -38.72 -29.75
C THR A 163 4.70 -39.70 -28.62
N ALA A 164 4.27 -39.21 -27.44
CA ALA A 164 2.93 -39.39 -26.82
C ALA A 164 2.86 -38.93 -25.34
N SER A 165 1.79 -38.17 -25.06
CA SER A 165 1.08 -37.71 -23.84
C SER A 165 1.47 -38.09 -22.38
N GLU A 166 1.39 -37.05 -21.53
CA GLU A 166 1.23 -36.85 -20.06
C GLU A 166 0.31 -37.86 -19.30
N VAL A 167 0.30 -38.10 -17.97
CA VAL A 167 0.91 -37.59 -16.71
C VAL A 167 0.64 -38.64 -15.58
N GLY A 168 1.48 -38.74 -14.53
CA GLY A 168 1.06 -39.24 -13.20
C GLY A 168 1.96 -40.25 -12.44
N ALA A 169 2.73 -39.72 -11.47
CA ALA A 169 3.36 -40.32 -10.26
C ALA A 169 3.94 -41.75 -10.28
N THR A 170 5.26 -41.85 -10.03
CA THR A 170 6.01 -43.10 -9.75
C THR A 170 6.97 -42.85 -8.58
N LYS A 171 6.97 -43.72 -7.56
CA LYS A 171 8.06 -43.82 -6.55
C LYS A 171 8.45 -45.28 -6.40
N VAL A 172 9.74 -45.57 -6.57
CA VAL A 172 10.42 -46.83 -6.22
C VAL A 172 11.84 -46.50 -5.80
N PHE A 173 12.32 -47.09 -4.71
CA PHE A 173 13.67 -46.87 -4.18
C PHE A 173 14.49 -48.16 -4.28
N ILE A 174 15.81 -48.01 -4.43
CA ILE A 174 16.80 -49.06 -4.20
C ILE A 174 17.89 -48.44 -3.33
N SER A 175 18.37 -49.12 -2.29
CA SER A 175 19.55 -48.69 -1.52
C SER A 175 20.62 -49.76 -1.54
N ASP A 176 21.85 -49.40 -1.87
CA ASP A 176 23.06 -50.09 -1.41
C ASP A 176 23.74 -49.28 -0.29
N ASN A 177 24.70 -49.90 0.40
CA ASN A 177 25.40 -49.30 1.55
C ASN A 177 26.35 -48.12 1.21
N ASN A 178 26.40 -47.64 -0.03
CA ASN A 178 27.27 -46.53 -0.45
C ASN A 178 26.51 -45.28 -0.96
N GLY A 179 25.19 -45.31 -1.03
CA GLY A 179 24.39 -44.09 -1.20
C GLY A 179 24.40 -43.45 -2.59
N GLU A 180 24.63 -44.22 -3.66
CA GLU A 180 24.39 -43.77 -5.04
C GLU A 180 22.92 -43.99 -5.45
N HIS A 181 22.29 -42.97 -6.03
CA HIS A 181 20.87 -42.98 -6.41
C HIS A 181 20.69 -43.24 -7.91
N ILE A 182 19.90 -44.26 -8.29
CA ILE A 182 19.43 -44.45 -9.66
C ILE A 182 17.90 -44.38 -9.67
N THR A 183 17.33 -43.46 -10.46
CA THR A 183 15.88 -43.34 -10.69
C THR A 183 15.57 -43.74 -12.14
N PRO A 184 14.69 -44.72 -12.40
CA PRO A 184 14.19 -44.91 -13.76
C PRO A 184 12.66 -44.76 -13.88
N GLY A 185 12.24 -44.21 -15.02
CA GLY A 185 10.84 -43.88 -15.35
C GLY A 185 10.19 -44.83 -16.36
N VAL A 186 8.85 -44.84 -16.34
CA VAL A 186 7.85 -45.45 -17.25
C VAL A 186 7.33 -46.87 -16.88
N LYS A 187 6.02 -46.96 -16.57
CA LYS A 187 5.28 -48.21 -16.33
C LYS A 187 5.25 -49.07 -17.62
N GLY A 188 5.55 -50.37 -17.50
CA GLY A 188 5.60 -51.33 -18.62
C GLY A 188 6.99 -51.52 -19.26
N SER A 189 7.99 -50.73 -18.89
CA SER A 189 9.39 -50.93 -19.29
C SER A 189 10.10 -51.93 -18.37
N VAL A 190 11.06 -52.69 -18.92
CA VAL A 190 11.91 -53.61 -18.15
C VAL A 190 13.07 -52.82 -17.54
N PHE A 191 13.14 -52.77 -16.22
CA PHE A 191 14.20 -52.09 -15.47
C PHE A 191 15.26 -53.07 -15.00
N LYS A 192 16.48 -52.94 -15.51
CA LYS A 192 17.60 -53.76 -15.06
C LYS A 192 18.30 -53.09 -13.88
N ILE A 193 18.44 -53.82 -12.78
CA ILE A 193 19.15 -53.42 -11.57
C ILE A 193 20.43 -54.24 -11.49
N SER A 194 21.56 -53.55 -11.29
CA SER A 194 22.87 -54.15 -11.03
C SER A 194 23.44 -53.57 -9.74
N GLY A 195 23.88 -54.43 -8.82
CA GLY A 195 24.53 -54.08 -7.56
C GLY A 195 26.01 -54.49 -7.56
N ASN A 196 26.84 -53.80 -6.78
CA ASN A 196 28.21 -54.23 -6.47
C ASN A 196 28.21 -55.08 -5.18
N SER A 197 29.38 -55.47 -4.64
CA SER A 197 29.43 -56.26 -3.40
C SER A 197 28.79 -55.55 -2.20
N GLY A 198 27.81 -56.15 -1.53
CA GLY A 198 27.14 -55.58 -0.37
C GLY A 198 25.75 -56.20 -0.13
N ASN A 199 25.02 -55.67 0.86
CA ASN A 199 23.59 -55.94 1.01
C ASN A 199 22.83 -54.84 0.23
N ASP A 200 22.07 -55.24 -0.77
CA ASP A 200 21.27 -54.35 -1.59
C ASP A 200 19.78 -54.49 -1.27
N THR A 201 18.99 -53.42 -1.36
CA THR A 201 17.55 -53.47 -1.12
C THR A 201 16.81 -52.84 -2.29
N VAL A 202 15.88 -53.58 -2.90
CA VAL A 202 15.05 -53.17 -4.03
C VAL A 202 13.60 -53.10 -3.61
N TYR A 203 12.93 -51.99 -3.86
CA TYR A 203 11.46 -51.92 -3.85
C TYR A 203 10.96 -52.07 -5.29
N VAL A 204 9.75 -52.59 -5.50
CA VAL A 204 9.13 -52.72 -6.82
C VAL A 204 7.91 -51.80 -6.87
N ALA A 205 7.68 -51.06 -7.96
CA ALA A 205 6.40 -50.34 -8.11
C ALA A 205 5.33 -51.27 -8.65
N LYS A 206 4.09 -51.01 -8.22
CA LYS A 206 2.91 -51.65 -8.76
C LYS A 206 2.88 -51.55 -10.29
N GLY A 207 2.75 -52.68 -10.99
CA GLY A 207 2.65 -52.72 -12.46
C GLY A 207 3.94 -52.46 -13.23
N THR A 208 5.11 -52.59 -12.59
CA THR A 208 6.42 -52.47 -13.26
C THR A 208 7.06 -53.82 -13.57
N LYS A 209 7.94 -53.85 -14.59
CA LYS A 209 8.79 -55.00 -14.87
C LYS A 209 10.21 -54.73 -14.38
N VAL A 210 10.68 -55.49 -13.41
CA VAL A 210 11.97 -55.32 -12.73
C VAL A 210 12.82 -56.57 -12.93
N ASP A 211 14.03 -56.38 -13.44
CA ASP A 211 15.08 -57.38 -13.59
C ASP A 211 16.23 -57.05 -12.62
N ALA A 212 16.13 -57.60 -11.41
CA ALA A 212 17.12 -57.52 -10.35
C ALA A 212 18.11 -58.70 -10.38
N THR A 213 18.27 -59.37 -11.52
CA THR A 213 19.25 -60.48 -11.65
C THR A 213 20.70 -60.03 -11.57
N GLY A 214 20.96 -58.73 -11.72
CA GLY A 214 22.29 -58.12 -11.56
C GLY A 214 22.70 -57.86 -10.11
N LEU A 215 21.87 -58.21 -9.12
CA LEU A 215 22.27 -58.25 -7.71
C LEU A 215 23.13 -59.50 -7.48
N THR A 216 24.39 -59.45 -7.90
CA THR A 216 25.32 -60.59 -7.77
C THR A 216 26.18 -60.41 -6.54
N SER A 217 25.71 -60.87 -5.38
CA SER A 217 26.47 -60.68 -4.15
C SER A 217 27.68 -61.64 -4.10
N THR A 218 28.89 -61.08 -4.04
CA THR A 218 30.02 -61.76 -3.38
C THR A 218 30.02 -61.33 -1.91
N GLY A 219 29.06 -61.84 -1.14
CA GLY A 219 29.06 -61.76 0.33
C GLY A 219 28.11 -60.75 0.98
N GLY A 220 26.91 -60.53 0.45
CA GLY A 220 25.85 -59.78 1.13
C GLY A 220 24.46 -60.41 0.96
N ASN A 221 23.53 -59.99 1.81
CA ASN A 221 22.14 -60.43 1.86
C ASN A 221 21.25 -59.36 1.23
N ASP A 222 20.77 -59.62 0.03
CA ASP A 222 19.96 -58.68 -0.74
C ASP A 222 18.48 -58.81 -0.39
N VAL A 223 17.70 -57.76 -0.58
CA VAL A 223 16.28 -57.71 -0.22
C VAL A 223 15.46 -57.17 -1.39
N VAL A 224 14.38 -57.86 -1.75
CA VAL A 224 13.44 -57.40 -2.79
C VAL A 224 12.02 -57.28 -2.21
N TYR A 225 11.42 -56.11 -2.25
CA TYR A 225 10.06 -55.83 -1.80
C TYR A 225 9.10 -55.75 -2.99
N LEU A 226 8.13 -56.66 -3.01
CA LEU A 226 7.04 -56.74 -3.97
C LEU A 226 5.78 -56.07 -3.40
N THR A 227 4.88 -55.63 -4.28
CA THR A 227 3.69 -54.83 -3.90
C THR A 227 2.40 -55.64 -3.85
N GLY A 228 2.51 -56.96 -3.80
CA GLY A 228 1.39 -57.88 -3.78
C GLY A 228 1.55 -58.98 -2.77
N THR A 229 0.44 -59.62 -2.40
CA THR A 229 0.49 -60.86 -1.62
C THR A 229 1.05 -61.99 -2.49
N PHE A 230 1.65 -63.01 -1.89
CA PHE A 230 2.21 -64.14 -2.62
C PHE A 230 1.16 -64.80 -3.55
N SER A 231 -0.10 -64.87 -3.08
CA SER A 231 -1.22 -65.45 -3.84
C SER A 231 -1.59 -64.70 -5.12
N GLU A 232 -1.23 -63.42 -5.22
CA GLU A 232 -1.48 -62.60 -6.43
C GLU A 232 -0.47 -62.87 -7.55
N TYR A 233 0.73 -63.37 -7.22
CA TYR A 233 1.76 -63.75 -8.19
C TYR A 233 1.45 -65.11 -8.81
N THR A 234 0.47 -65.11 -9.70
CA THR A 234 -0.08 -66.31 -10.35
C THR A 234 0.92 -67.13 -11.17
N LYS A 235 2.08 -66.55 -11.53
CA LYS A 235 3.15 -67.26 -12.24
C LYS A 235 4.50 -67.02 -11.58
N GLN A 236 5.20 -68.12 -11.34
CA GLN A 236 6.57 -68.15 -10.83
C GLN A 236 7.40 -69.09 -11.70
N THR A 237 8.55 -68.61 -12.19
CA THR A 237 9.51 -69.41 -12.95
C THR A 237 10.85 -69.44 -12.22
N VAL A 238 11.55 -70.57 -12.25
CA VAL A 238 12.89 -70.73 -11.67
C VAL A 238 13.83 -71.32 -12.72
N VAL A 239 14.86 -70.57 -13.11
CA VAL A 239 15.86 -70.99 -14.12
C VAL A 239 17.23 -70.54 -13.66
N ASP A 240 18.21 -71.45 -13.62
CA ASP A 240 19.62 -71.14 -13.30
C ASP A 240 19.78 -70.18 -12.10
N SER A 241 19.16 -70.53 -10.96
CA SER A 241 19.10 -69.73 -9.71
C SER A 241 18.33 -68.41 -9.75
N THR A 242 17.66 -68.07 -10.85
CA THR A 242 16.82 -66.86 -10.94
C THR A 242 15.36 -67.20 -10.67
N TYR A 243 14.71 -66.46 -9.77
CA TYR A 243 13.27 -66.47 -9.58
C TYR A 243 12.62 -65.32 -10.35
N THR A 244 11.54 -65.60 -11.06
CA THR A 244 10.69 -64.59 -11.71
C THR A 244 9.26 -64.72 -11.23
N PHE A 245 8.67 -63.64 -10.72
CA PHE A 245 7.29 -63.52 -10.26
C PHE A 245 6.47 -62.63 -11.20
N GLU A 246 5.26 -63.06 -11.56
CA GLU A 246 4.38 -62.33 -12.47
C GLU A 246 2.95 -62.23 -11.92
N ARG A 247 2.38 -61.01 -11.98
CA ARG A 247 0.94 -60.76 -11.73
C ARG A 247 0.39 -59.71 -12.69
N MET A 248 -0.94 -59.73 -12.87
CA MET A 248 -1.65 -58.65 -13.55
C MET A 248 -2.17 -57.65 -12.51
N VAL A 249 -1.95 -56.37 -12.75
CA VAL A 249 -2.38 -55.28 -11.87
C VAL A 249 -3.23 -54.29 -12.66
N ASN A 250 -4.43 -54.02 -12.19
CA ASN A 250 -5.24 -52.92 -12.72
C ASN A 250 -4.82 -51.60 -12.04
N ILE A 251 -4.44 -50.59 -12.82
CA ILE A 251 -4.09 -49.24 -12.36
C ILE A 251 -4.84 -48.24 -13.24
N GLY A 252 -5.75 -47.45 -12.65
CA GLY A 252 -6.53 -46.46 -13.40
C GLY A 252 -7.39 -47.06 -14.51
N GLY A 253 -7.90 -48.29 -14.34
CA GLY A 253 -8.72 -48.99 -15.33
C GLY A 253 -7.94 -49.70 -16.44
N THR A 254 -6.61 -49.62 -16.45
CA THR A 254 -5.74 -50.32 -17.41
C THR A 254 -4.98 -51.45 -16.72
N ASP A 255 -4.94 -52.62 -17.35
CA ASP A 255 -4.19 -53.78 -16.85
C ASP A 255 -2.71 -53.71 -17.26
N TYR A 256 -1.83 -53.75 -16.27
CA TYR A 256 -0.38 -53.81 -16.43
C TYR A 256 0.15 -55.15 -15.93
N GLN A 257 1.11 -55.73 -16.67
CA GLN A 257 1.85 -56.89 -16.19
C GLN A 257 2.98 -56.43 -15.29
N GLU A 258 2.92 -56.81 -14.02
CA GLU A 258 4.03 -56.69 -13.08
C GLU A 258 4.88 -57.96 -13.15
N GLU A 259 6.18 -57.80 -13.31
CA GLU A 259 7.13 -58.90 -13.49
C GLU A 259 8.39 -58.59 -12.70
N VAL A 260 8.82 -59.46 -11.79
CA VAL A 260 10.00 -59.22 -10.94
C VAL A 260 10.91 -60.43 -11.02
N SER A 261 12.12 -60.24 -11.54
CA SER A 261 13.16 -61.27 -11.60
C SER A 261 14.31 -60.93 -10.66
N PHE A 262 14.85 -61.89 -9.91
CA PHE A 262 16.08 -61.71 -9.13
C PHE A 262 16.88 -63.01 -9.08
N ALA A 263 18.20 -62.89 -8.97
CA ALA A 263 19.10 -64.03 -8.80
C ALA A 263 19.16 -64.42 -7.32
N ALA A 264 18.91 -65.69 -7.01
CA ALA A 264 18.91 -66.20 -5.65
C ALA A 264 20.34 -66.43 -5.14
N SER A 265 20.71 -65.75 -4.06
CA SER A 265 21.95 -65.99 -3.33
C SER A 265 21.69 -66.28 -1.84
N ASN A 266 22.72 -66.71 -1.12
CA ASN A 266 22.55 -67.12 0.28
C ASN A 266 22.25 -65.93 1.17
N GLY A 267 21.12 -65.97 1.89
CA GLY A 267 20.74 -64.94 2.85
C GLY A 267 19.85 -63.85 2.27
N ASP A 268 19.57 -63.89 0.97
CA ASP A 268 18.65 -62.95 0.33
C ASP A 268 17.23 -63.11 0.85
N ARG A 269 16.45 -62.02 0.81
CA ARG A 269 15.06 -62.00 1.22
C ARG A 269 14.18 -61.42 0.14
N VAL A 270 12.99 -62.00 0.01
CA VAL A 270 11.94 -61.52 -0.89
C VAL A 270 10.69 -61.30 -0.07
N TYR A 271 10.25 -60.05 -0.01
CA TYR A 271 9.07 -59.65 0.73
C TYR A 271 7.88 -59.49 -0.20
N PHE A 272 6.78 -60.12 0.18
CA PHE A 272 5.43 -59.94 -0.34
C PHE A 272 4.63 -59.11 0.68
N ALA A 273 3.46 -58.61 0.27
CA ALA A 273 2.58 -57.86 1.18
C ALA A 273 2.09 -58.69 2.38
N ASP A 274 2.11 -60.02 2.28
CA ASP A 274 1.64 -60.96 3.31
C ASP A 274 2.76 -61.72 4.04
N GLY A 275 4.03 -61.36 3.83
CA GLY A 275 5.18 -61.96 4.51
C GLY A 275 6.42 -62.02 3.62
N PHE A 276 7.45 -62.76 4.03
CA PHE A 276 8.70 -62.86 3.27
C PHE A 276 9.21 -64.28 3.15
N VAL A 277 10.14 -64.49 2.21
CA VAL A 277 10.92 -65.71 2.08
C VAL A 277 12.38 -65.35 2.21
N LYS A 278 13.09 -66.08 3.08
CA LYS A 278 14.55 -66.03 3.15
C LYS A 278 15.13 -67.20 2.37
N ILE A 279 16.08 -66.91 1.49
CA ILE A 279 16.76 -67.89 0.66
C ILE A 279 18.00 -68.40 1.42
N ASP A 280 18.09 -69.70 1.63
CA ASP A 280 19.22 -70.37 2.24
C ASP A 280 19.75 -71.49 1.33
N ILE A 281 20.83 -71.18 0.61
CA ILE A 281 21.44 -72.13 -0.34
C ILE A 281 22.24 -73.23 0.36
N THR A 282 22.31 -73.24 1.69
CA THR A 282 22.96 -74.30 2.48
C THR A 282 22.05 -75.51 2.73
N GLY A 283 20.77 -75.42 2.32
CA GLY A 283 19.83 -76.55 2.25
C GLY A 283 18.96 -76.77 3.48
N ASP A 284 18.89 -75.81 4.40
CA ASP A 284 18.06 -75.89 5.63
C ASP A 284 16.64 -75.30 5.44
N ASP A 285 16.40 -74.57 4.35
CA ASP A 285 15.11 -73.93 4.03
C ASP A 285 14.17 -74.79 3.15
N GLY A 286 14.65 -75.93 2.64
CA GLY A 286 13.89 -76.82 1.75
C GLY A 286 13.74 -76.32 0.29
N LEU A 287 14.29 -75.15 -0.06
CA LEU A 287 14.20 -74.54 -1.39
C LEU A 287 15.30 -75.01 -2.35
N LEU A 288 16.30 -75.76 -1.86
CA LEU A 288 17.36 -76.39 -2.66
C LEU A 288 17.33 -77.92 -2.53
N GLU A 289 17.09 -78.64 -3.64
CA GLU A 289 17.18 -80.10 -3.70
C GLU A 289 18.11 -80.57 -4.83
N ALA A 290 19.10 -81.40 -4.50
CA ALA A 290 20.07 -81.96 -5.46
C ALA A 290 20.81 -80.91 -6.33
N GLY A 291 21.00 -79.70 -5.82
CA GLY A 291 21.69 -78.60 -6.51
C GLY A 291 20.80 -77.77 -7.44
N ALA A 292 19.48 -77.96 -7.42
CA ALA A 292 18.52 -77.16 -8.17
C ALA A 292 17.51 -76.46 -7.23
N PHE A 293 17.22 -75.19 -7.51
CA PHE A 293 16.23 -74.39 -6.78
C PHE A 293 14.80 -74.80 -7.12
N LYS A 294 13.93 -74.88 -6.12
CA LYS A 294 12.49 -75.18 -6.27
C LYS A 294 11.66 -73.91 -6.37
N ARG A 295 10.41 -74.07 -6.82
CA ARG A 295 9.37 -73.04 -6.68
C ARG A 295 9.12 -72.77 -5.18
N ILE A 296 8.77 -71.53 -4.87
CA ILE A 296 8.36 -71.12 -3.54
C ILE A 296 6.89 -71.51 -3.42
N GLU A 297 6.50 -72.08 -2.30
CA GLU A 297 5.11 -72.40 -1.98
C GLU A 297 4.59 -71.47 -0.88
N SER A 298 3.27 -71.34 -0.76
CA SER A 298 2.65 -70.49 0.27
C SER A 298 3.04 -70.86 1.71
N THR A 299 3.48 -72.10 1.94
CA THR A 299 3.97 -72.58 3.25
C THR A 299 5.36 -72.07 3.61
N ASP A 300 6.10 -71.56 2.63
CA ASP A 300 7.46 -71.06 2.79
C ASP A 300 7.48 -69.56 3.15
N ILE A 301 6.31 -68.90 3.11
CA ILE A 301 6.14 -67.50 3.49
C ILE A 301 6.13 -67.37 5.02
N ASP A 302 7.13 -66.68 5.56
CA ASP A 302 7.19 -66.26 6.96
C ASP A 302 6.46 -64.91 7.12
N ASN A 303 5.40 -64.89 7.93
CA ASN A 303 4.58 -63.71 8.20
C ASN A 303 4.91 -63.02 9.54
N SER A 304 6.04 -63.38 10.17
CA SER A 304 6.43 -62.84 11.47
C SER A 304 7.03 -61.42 11.41
N GLU A 305 7.38 -60.92 10.22
CA GLU A 305 7.91 -59.56 10.01
C GLU A 305 7.01 -58.78 9.01
N SER A 306 6.69 -57.52 9.33
CA SER A 306 5.90 -56.62 8.46
C SER A 306 6.77 -55.92 7.42
N THR A 307 6.27 -55.78 6.19
CA THR A 307 6.95 -55.05 5.11
C THR A 307 7.03 -53.53 5.37
N PRO A 308 8.18 -52.88 5.19
CA PRO A 308 8.26 -51.43 5.09
C PRO A 308 7.78 -50.96 3.71
N GLY A 309 6.68 -50.20 3.64
CA GLY A 309 6.45 -49.19 2.61
C GLY A 309 5.45 -49.50 1.48
N LEU A 310 4.25 -48.90 1.57
CA LEU A 310 3.56 -48.05 0.56
C LEU A 310 2.28 -47.52 1.24
N GLY A 311 2.33 -46.34 1.85
CA GLY A 311 1.19 -45.74 2.58
C GLY A 311 0.03 -45.29 1.67
N VAL A 312 -1.09 -44.89 2.29
CA VAL A 312 -2.31 -44.41 1.60
C VAL A 312 -2.02 -43.08 0.89
N GLY A 313 -2.34 -42.98 -0.40
CA GLY A 313 -2.20 -41.74 -1.16
C GLY A 313 -3.29 -40.73 -0.79
N LEU A 314 -2.92 -39.46 -0.58
CA LEU A 314 -3.84 -38.36 -0.32
C LEU A 314 -3.54 -37.20 -1.27
N SER A 315 -4.57 -36.72 -1.97
CA SER A 315 -4.52 -35.45 -2.73
C SER A 315 -5.54 -34.44 -2.20
N ILE A 316 -5.17 -33.16 -2.25
CA ILE A 316 -6.00 -32.04 -1.77
C ILE A 316 -6.12 -31.01 -2.90
N THR A 317 -7.37 -30.72 -3.28
CA THR A 317 -7.70 -29.65 -4.22
C THR A 317 -8.70 -28.69 -3.58
N ASP A 318 -8.82 -27.49 -4.10
CA ASP A 318 -9.86 -26.54 -3.74
C ASP A 318 -10.68 -26.14 -4.97
N ASP A 319 -11.78 -25.43 -4.76
CA ASP A 319 -12.72 -25.02 -5.81
C ASP A 319 -12.41 -23.64 -6.41
N LYS A 320 -11.28 -23.04 -6.07
CA LYS A 320 -10.87 -21.71 -6.56
C LYS A 320 -9.69 -21.83 -7.52
N SER A 321 -9.78 -21.07 -8.61
CA SER A 321 -8.66 -20.91 -9.57
C SER A 321 -7.92 -19.59 -9.39
N ASP A 322 -8.53 -18.64 -8.68
CA ASP A 322 -8.07 -17.27 -8.48
C ASP A 322 -8.12 -16.90 -6.97
N THR A 323 -7.64 -15.72 -6.61
CA THR A 323 -7.71 -15.19 -5.23
C THR A 323 -9.16 -15.13 -4.72
N ALA A 324 -9.42 -15.74 -3.57
CA ALA A 324 -10.73 -15.76 -2.93
C ALA A 324 -11.12 -14.40 -2.35
N LYS A 325 -12.43 -14.07 -2.40
CA LYS A 325 -12.97 -12.72 -2.09
C LYS A 325 -13.79 -12.68 -0.81
N VAL A 326 -14.18 -11.48 -0.39
CA VAL A 326 -15.05 -11.30 0.79
C VAL A 326 -16.38 -12.03 0.62
N GLY A 327 -16.78 -12.78 1.65
CA GLY A 327 -18.04 -13.54 1.67
C GLY A 327 -18.02 -14.86 0.89
N GLU A 328 -16.90 -15.21 0.22
CA GLU A 328 -16.77 -16.49 -0.43
C GLU A 328 -16.39 -17.61 0.57
N VAL A 329 -16.96 -18.79 0.34
CA VAL A 329 -16.53 -20.04 0.97
C VAL A 329 -15.68 -20.81 -0.04
N ILE A 330 -14.55 -21.35 0.42
CA ILE A 330 -13.64 -22.18 -0.36
C ILE A 330 -13.88 -23.63 0.04
N THR A 331 -14.14 -24.50 -0.93
CA THR A 331 -14.39 -25.92 -0.69
C THR A 331 -13.14 -26.73 -1.01
N TYR A 332 -12.46 -27.21 0.02
CA TYR A 332 -11.35 -28.15 -0.13
C TYR A 332 -11.89 -29.57 -0.27
N THR A 333 -11.34 -30.34 -1.21
CA THR A 333 -11.66 -31.75 -1.45
C THR A 333 -10.42 -32.61 -1.18
N PHE A 334 -10.57 -33.58 -0.29
CA PHE A 334 -9.56 -34.58 0.06
C PHE A 334 -9.91 -35.87 -0.66
N THR A 335 -8.99 -36.39 -1.48
CA THR A 335 -9.18 -37.63 -2.22
C THR A 335 -8.09 -38.62 -1.86
N PHE A 336 -8.50 -39.71 -1.22
CA PHE A 336 -7.66 -40.88 -0.97
C PHE A 336 -7.74 -41.85 -2.15
N ASP A 337 -6.65 -42.54 -2.45
CA ASP A 337 -6.60 -43.55 -3.52
C ASP A 337 -7.24 -44.91 -3.14
N GLU A 338 -7.63 -45.06 -1.87
CA GLU A 338 -8.41 -46.17 -1.34
C GLU A 338 -9.34 -45.72 -0.18
N ALA A 339 -10.11 -46.65 0.40
CA ALA A 339 -11.01 -46.37 1.52
C ALA A 339 -10.24 -46.29 2.84
N VAL A 340 -10.52 -45.26 3.65
CA VAL A 340 -9.81 -44.99 4.91
C VAL A 340 -10.71 -44.97 6.15
N THR A 341 -10.07 -45.07 7.31
CA THR A 341 -10.60 -44.87 8.66
C THR A 341 -9.79 -43.81 9.39
N ASP A 342 -10.35 -43.33 10.50
CA ASP A 342 -9.70 -42.39 11.44
C ASP A 342 -9.39 -40.99 10.90
N PHE A 343 -9.83 -40.64 9.67
CA PHE A 343 -9.70 -39.29 9.14
C PHE A 343 -10.86 -38.40 9.58
N ASP A 344 -10.56 -37.36 10.35
CA ASP A 344 -11.51 -36.36 10.79
C ASP A 344 -10.98 -34.91 10.68
N ILE A 345 -11.82 -33.94 11.06
CA ILE A 345 -11.50 -32.52 10.92
C ILE A 345 -10.27 -32.07 11.75
N ASN A 346 -9.91 -32.80 12.81
CA ASN A 346 -8.78 -32.49 13.69
C ASN A 346 -7.44 -32.86 13.06
N ASP A 347 -7.43 -33.78 12.10
CA ASP A 347 -6.22 -34.15 11.35
C ASP A 347 -5.78 -33.08 10.35
N ILE A 348 -6.64 -32.10 10.13
CA ILE A 348 -6.42 -30.99 9.20
C ILE A 348 -5.92 -29.79 9.99
N THR A 349 -4.78 -29.22 9.61
CA THR A 349 -4.29 -27.95 10.16
C THR A 349 -4.56 -26.84 9.15
N VAL A 350 -5.17 -25.74 9.61
CA VAL A 350 -5.52 -24.58 8.77
C VAL A 350 -4.95 -23.32 9.42
N THR A 351 -4.26 -22.51 8.61
CA THR A 351 -3.83 -21.16 8.98
C THR A 351 -4.37 -20.15 8.00
N GLY A 352 -4.73 -18.95 8.47
CA GLY A 352 -5.21 -17.86 7.61
C GLY A 352 -6.68 -17.95 7.20
N GLY A 353 -7.45 -18.92 7.73
CA GLY A 353 -8.88 -19.08 7.47
C GLY A 353 -9.61 -19.79 8.61
N THR A 354 -10.94 -19.73 8.60
CA THR A 354 -11.78 -20.39 9.62
C THR A 354 -12.38 -21.68 9.06
N LYS A 355 -12.26 -22.79 9.81
CA LYS A 355 -12.87 -24.08 9.47
C LYS A 355 -14.39 -24.04 9.59
N GLY A 356 -15.07 -24.46 8.54
CA GLY A 356 -16.52 -24.64 8.47
C GLY A 356 -16.91 -26.11 8.45
N THR A 357 -17.84 -26.45 7.56
CA THR A 357 -18.44 -27.78 7.46
C THR A 357 -17.43 -28.81 6.93
N PHE A 358 -17.28 -29.93 7.64
CA PHE A 358 -16.54 -31.10 7.18
C PHE A 358 -17.51 -32.26 6.89
N THR A 359 -17.46 -32.82 5.69
CA THR A 359 -18.39 -33.87 5.25
C THR A 359 -17.71 -34.94 4.42
N SER A 360 -18.12 -36.20 4.59
CA SER A 360 -17.84 -37.24 3.59
C SER A 360 -18.78 -37.08 2.39
N VAL A 361 -18.23 -37.12 1.19
CA VAL A 361 -19.00 -36.87 -0.04
C VAL A 361 -19.83 -38.11 -0.36
N ASN A 362 -21.17 -38.01 -0.28
CA ASN A 362 -22.11 -39.10 -0.57
C ASN A 362 -21.87 -40.38 0.26
N GLY A 363 -21.31 -40.27 1.47
CA GLY A 363 -20.92 -41.43 2.29
C GLY A 363 -19.69 -42.18 1.75
N SER A 364 -18.92 -41.55 0.87
CA SER A 364 -17.62 -42.05 0.42
C SER A 364 -16.67 -42.19 1.61
N GLU A 365 -15.88 -43.25 1.58
CA GLU A 365 -14.84 -43.51 2.57
C GLU A 365 -13.45 -43.06 2.08
N SER A 366 -13.41 -42.47 0.88
CA SER A 366 -12.19 -42.00 0.19
C SER A 366 -12.25 -40.53 -0.20
N VAL A 367 -13.40 -39.85 -0.06
CA VAL A 367 -13.57 -38.46 -0.49
C VAL A 367 -14.28 -37.64 0.58
N TYR A 368 -13.62 -36.57 1.02
CA TYR A 368 -14.11 -35.67 2.06
C TYR A 368 -14.02 -34.23 1.57
N THR A 369 -14.84 -33.35 2.12
CA THR A 369 -14.78 -31.91 1.87
C THR A 369 -14.68 -31.11 3.16
N LEU A 370 -13.96 -29.98 3.11
CA LEU A 370 -13.92 -28.97 4.17
C LEU A 370 -14.19 -27.59 3.57
N GLU A 371 -15.19 -26.90 4.09
CA GLU A 371 -15.43 -25.49 3.79
C GLU A 371 -14.52 -24.60 4.64
N LEU A 372 -13.81 -23.66 4.02
CA LEU A 372 -13.03 -22.62 4.70
C LEU A 372 -13.53 -21.23 4.33
N THR A 373 -13.56 -20.33 5.30
CA THR A 373 -13.90 -18.91 5.09
C THR A 373 -12.68 -18.03 5.36
N PRO A 374 -12.27 -17.18 4.39
CA PRO A 374 -11.23 -16.19 4.62
C PRO A 374 -11.64 -15.15 5.68
N PRO A 375 -10.69 -14.60 6.45
CA PRO A 375 -10.96 -13.48 7.35
C PRO A 375 -11.43 -12.25 6.55
N ALA A 376 -12.32 -11.46 7.15
CA ALA A 376 -12.82 -10.22 6.54
C ALA A 376 -11.74 -9.12 6.54
N ASN A 377 -11.81 -8.20 5.57
CA ASN A 377 -10.97 -7.01 5.45
C ASN A 377 -9.45 -7.29 5.56
N SER A 378 -8.95 -8.34 4.92
CA SER A 378 -7.53 -8.71 4.97
C SER A 378 -7.07 -9.42 3.71
N LYS A 379 -5.74 -9.47 3.52
CA LYS A 379 -5.09 -10.17 2.41
C LYS A 379 -4.15 -11.23 2.97
N GLY A 380 -4.03 -12.37 2.32
CA GLY A 380 -3.15 -13.43 2.79
C GLY A 380 -3.27 -14.75 2.03
N ILE A 381 -2.80 -15.81 2.67
CA ILE A 381 -2.87 -17.18 2.17
C ILE A 381 -3.55 -18.03 3.23
N ILE A 382 -4.55 -18.80 2.81
CA ILE A 382 -5.07 -19.93 3.56
C ILE A 382 -4.16 -21.11 3.26
N SER A 383 -3.49 -21.63 4.28
CA SER A 383 -2.69 -22.84 4.17
C SER A 383 -3.40 -23.98 4.86
N LEU A 384 -3.65 -25.04 4.10
CA LEU A 384 -4.26 -26.27 4.58
C LEU A 384 -3.24 -27.40 4.52
N THR A 385 -3.07 -28.11 5.62
CA THR A 385 -2.11 -29.22 5.75
C THR A 385 -2.78 -30.42 6.43
N VAL A 386 -2.45 -31.61 5.97
CA VAL A 386 -2.76 -32.89 6.61
C VAL A 386 -1.43 -33.58 6.87
N ALA A 387 -1.19 -33.99 8.12
CA ALA A 387 0.05 -34.64 8.52
C ALA A 387 0.14 -36.09 7.98
N VAL A 388 1.33 -36.68 8.05
CA VAL A 388 1.46 -38.13 7.87
C VAL A 388 0.62 -38.86 8.92
N ASP A 389 0.15 -40.04 8.57
CA ASP A 389 -0.61 -40.95 9.42
C ASP A 389 -1.97 -40.45 9.91
N ALA A 390 -2.49 -39.38 9.29
CA ALA A 390 -3.83 -38.82 9.53
C ALA A 390 -4.99 -39.77 9.21
N ALA A 391 -4.79 -40.75 8.32
CA ALA A 391 -5.81 -41.73 7.96
C ALA A 391 -5.21 -43.13 7.85
N THR A 392 -6.00 -44.15 8.17
CA THR A 392 -5.61 -45.57 8.10
C THR A 392 -6.35 -46.27 6.95
N SER A 393 -5.69 -47.08 6.14
CA SER A 393 -6.40 -47.91 5.16
C SER A 393 -7.38 -48.86 5.86
N LYS A 394 -8.59 -49.00 5.28
CA LYS A 394 -9.57 -49.99 5.73
C LYS A 394 -9.21 -51.41 5.31
N VAL A 395 -8.38 -51.56 4.28
CA VAL A 395 -7.97 -52.85 3.73
C VAL A 395 -6.73 -53.37 4.45
N ASP A 396 -5.82 -52.47 4.82
CA ASP A 396 -4.61 -52.79 5.58
C ASP A 396 -4.35 -51.75 6.68
N THR A 397 -4.60 -52.14 7.94
CA THR A 397 -4.44 -51.25 9.10
C THR A 397 -3.00 -50.82 9.38
N ALA A 398 -2.01 -51.48 8.76
CA ALA A 398 -0.61 -51.08 8.83
C ALA A 398 -0.28 -49.92 7.88
N LEU A 399 -1.11 -49.66 6.87
CA LEU A 399 -0.92 -48.59 5.90
C LEU A 399 -1.61 -47.31 6.37
N LYS A 400 -0.84 -46.22 6.32
CA LYS A 400 -1.20 -44.91 6.85
C LYS A 400 -1.00 -43.83 5.79
N SER A 401 -1.76 -42.74 5.86
CA SER A 401 -1.77 -41.70 4.83
C SER A 401 -0.48 -40.90 4.77
N ALA A 402 -0.06 -40.53 3.57
CA ALA A 402 0.96 -39.51 3.38
C ALA A 402 0.48 -38.12 3.81
N ALA A 403 1.43 -37.23 4.12
CA ALA A 403 1.13 -35.82 4.31
C ALA A 403 0.74 -35.17 2.97
N ALA A 404 -0.14 -34.17 3.02
CA ALA A 404 -0.54 -33.38 1.87
C ALA A 404 -0.86 -31.94 2.29
N SER A 405 -0.76 -31.00 1.35
CA SER A 405 -1.07 -29.60 1.59
C SER A 405 -1.65 -28.92 0.35
N ASN A 406 -2.46 -27.89 0.57
CA ASN A 406 -2.94 -26.99 -0.48
C ASN A 406 -3.01 -25.55 0.09
N ASN A 407 -2.59 -24.57 -0.71
CA ASN A 407 -2.58 -23.16 -0.36
C ASN A 407 -3.48 -22.37 -1.31
N GLN A 408 -4.32 -21.49 -0.77
CA GLN A 408 -5.21 -20.61 -1.53
C GLN A 408 -5.01 -19.16 -1.10
N SER A 409 -4.71 -18.26 -2.04
CA SER A 409 -4.65 -16.82 -1.75
C SER A 409 -6.05 -16.25 -1.50
N PHE A 410 -6.14 -15.24 -0.65
CA PHE A 410 -7.37 -14.48 -0.47
C PHE A 410 -7.08 -12.98 -0.36
N ASP A 411 -8.06 -12.20 -0.76
CA ASP A 411 -8.09 -10.74 -0.65
C ASP A 411 -9.53 -10.31 -0.43
N THR A 412 -9.87 -10.05 0.83
CA THR A 412 -11.18 -9.57 1.25
C THR A 412 -11.16 -8.08 1.61
N GLN A 413 -10.03 -7.41 1.40
CA GLN A 413 -9.86 -5.99 1.68
C GLN A 413 -10.31 -5.19 0.47
N ALA A 414 -11.27 -4.29 0.68
CA ALA A 414 -11.72 -3.39 -0.36
C ALA A 414 -10.71 -2.26 -0.61
N PRO A 415 -10.58 -1.77 -1.86
CA PRO A 415 -9.82 -0.55 -2.12
C PRO A 415 -10.48 0.64 -1.43
N THR A 416 -9.68 1.48 -0.79
CA THR A 416 -10.12 2.73 -0.15
C THR A 416 -9.33 3.89 -0.73
N PRO A 417 -9.80 5.15 -0.63
CA PRO A 417 -8.94 6.31 -0.83
C PRO A 417 -7.66 6.21 0.03
N ILE A 418 -6.54 6.77 -0.43
CA ILE A 418 -5.33 6.89 0.41
C ILE A 418 -5.57 7.88 1.56
N THR A 419 -4.82 7.73 2.65
CA THR A 419 -5.03 8.51 3.89
C THR A 419 -4.53 9.96 3.82
N THR A 420 -3.71 10.30 2.83
CA THR A 420 -3.11 11.64 2.68
C THR A 420 -3.38 12.16 1.28
N ASN A 421 -4.13 13.27 1.17
CA ASN A 421 -4.46 13.92 -0.09
C ASN A 421 -4.95 12.95 -1.18
N PRO A 422 -6.02 12.16 -0.94
CA PRO A 422 -6.51 11.20 -1.91
C PRO A 422 -7.02 11.86 -3.20
N TRP A 423 -7.48 13.10 -3.12
CA TRP A 423 -8.02 13.84 -4.24
C TRP A 423 -7.09 14.97 -4.66
N THR A 424 -6.97 15.18 -5.98
CA THR A 424 -6.23 16.30 -6.56
C THR A 424 -7.00 16.87 -7.73
N LEU A 425 -7.14 18.19 -7.78
CA LEU A 425 -7.70 18.92 -8.91
C LEU A 425 -6.60 19.35 -9.89
N SER A 426 -6.94 19.53 -11.17
CA SER A 426 -6.08 20.19 -12.14
C SER A 426 -5.97 21.68 -11.85
N ASP A 427 -4.82 22.29 -12.15
CA ASP A 427 -4.63 23.75 -12.12
C ASP A 427 -5.43 24.46 -13.23
N THR A 428 -5.76 25.73 -13.01
CA THR A 428 -6.32 26.60 -14.04
C THR A 428 -5.32 26.77 -15.21
N PRO A 429 -5.79 27.01 -16.45
CA PRO A 429 -4.88 27.24 -17.55
C PRO A 429 -4.03 28.50 -17.32
N ALA A 430 -2.76 28.46 -17.74
CA ALA A 430 -1.79 29.50 -17.46
C ALA A 430 -2.28 30.92 -17.80
N GLY A 431 -2.21 31.83 -16.82
CA GLY A 431 -2.64 33.22 -16.96
C GLY A 431 -4.14 33.45 -16.73
N GLN A 432 -4.87 32.46 -16.21
CA GLN A 432 -6.25 32.61 -15.75
C GLN A 432 -6.32 32.44 -14.22
N SER A 433 -7.11 33.31 -13.57
CA SER A 433 -7.43 33.18 -12.14
C SER A 433 -8.57 32.17 -11.87
N ALA A 434 -9.29 31.75 -12.92
CA ALA A 434 -10.45 30.85 -12.83
C ALA A 434 -10.56 29.95 -14.07
N PHE A 435 -11.27 28.83 -13.95
CA PHE A 435 -11.68 28.04 -15.11
C PHE A 435 -12.82 28.74 -15.85
N LYS A 436 -12.67 28.92 -17.16
CA LYS A 436 -13.66 29.61 -18.00
C LYS A 436 -14.40 28.62 -18.90
N THR A 437 -15.49 29.10 -19.50
CA THR A 437 -16.27 28.33 -20.48
C THR A 437 -15.37 27.68 -21.53
N GLY A 438 -15.45 26.36 -21.64
CA GLY A 438 -14.66 25.55 -22.56
C GLY A 438 -13.40 24.91 -21.97
N ASP A 439 -12.95 25.35 -20.79
CA ASP A 439 -11.86 24.70 -20.07
C ASP A 439 -12.29 23.31 -19.55
N VAL A 440 -11.32 22.41 -19.36
CA VAL A 440 -11.57 21.05 -18.84
C VAL A 440 -10.93 20.91 -17.47
N ILE A 441 -11.76 20.66 -16.48
CA ILE A 441 -11.35 20.39 -15.10
C ILE A 441 -11.14 18.89 -14.96
N SER A 442 -10.02 18.47 -14.37
CA SER A 442 -9.72 17.07 -14.06
C SER A 442 -9.62 16.88 -12.55
N LEU A 443 -10.51 16.05 -11.99
CA LEU A 443 -10.50 15.63 -10.60
C LEU A 443 -9.93 14.21 -10.52
N THR A 444 -8.84 14.01 -9.80
CA THR A 444 -8.15 12.72 -9.69
C THR A 444 -8.26 12.17 -8.28
N LEU A 445 -8.79 10.96 -8.13
CA LEU A 445 -8.81 10.19 -6.89
C LEU A 445 -7.71 9.12 -6.93
N THR A 446 -6.93 9.00 -5.86
CA THR A 446 -5.92 7.96 -5.64
C THR A 446 -6.37 6.99 -4.54
N MET A 447 -6.29 5.70 -4.85
CA MET A 447 -6.73 4.58 -4.02
C MET A 447 -5.55 3.85 -3.36
N SER A 448 -5.86 3.03 -2.37
CA SER A 448 -4.91 2.22 -1.61
C SER A 448 -4.25 1.14 -2.47
N GLU A 449 -4.93 0.70 -3.54
CA GLU A 449 -4.47 -0.36 -4.44
C GLU A 449 -4.93 -0.18 -5.88
N THR A 450 -4.41 -1.04 -6.76
CA THR A 450 -4.64 -1.00 -8.20
C THR A 450 -6.09 -1.39 -8.54
N LEU A 451 -6.71 -0.64 -9.45
CA LEU A 451 -8.08 -0.85 -9.86
C LEU A 451 -8.21 -1.54 -11.24
N LYS A 452 -9.29 -2.30 -11.40
CA LYS A 452 -9.82 -2.85 -12.66
C LYS A 452 -11.06 -2.05 -13.07
N LEU A 453 -11.01 -1.46 -14.25
CA LEU A 453 -12.09 -0.65 -14.82
C LEU A 453 -12.87 -1.46 -15.87
N ASN A 454 -13.89 -2.20 -15.42
CA ASN A 454 -14.79 -2.98 -16.27
C ASN A 454 -16.08 -2.18 -16.51
N ASN A 455 -16.61 -2.10 -17.74
CA ASN A 455 -17.87 -1.41 -18.07
C ASN A 455 -18.27 -0.24 -17.14
N THR A 456 -17.46 0.82 -17.14
CA THR A 456 -17.53 1.93 -16.17
C THR A 456 -18.55 3.01 -16.52
N THR A 457 -19.46 2.74 -17.46
CA THR A 457 -20.45 3.70 -17.95
C THR A 457 -21.30 4.23 -16.78
N GLY A 458 -21.48 5.55 -16.75
CA GLY A 458 -22.22 6.23 -15.69
C GLY A 458 -21.43 6.46 -14.40
N SER A 459 -20.14 6.08 -14.36
CA SER A 459 -19.29 6.45 -13.22
C SER A 459 -18.98 7.94 -13.25
N LYS A 460 -19.23 8.63 -12.14
CA LYS A 460 -19.11 10.08 -12.02
C LYS A 460 -18.92 10.54 -10.58
N VAL A 461 -18.47 11.77 -10.42
CA VAL A 461 -18.53 12.56 -9.19
C VAL A 461 -19.45 13.77 -9.46
N VAL A 462 -20.34 14.10 -8.54
CA VAL A 462 -21.24 15.26 -8.66
C VAL A 462 -20.70 16.39 -7.81
N ILE A 463 -20.41 17.54 -8.42
CA ILE A 463 -19.84 18.75 -7.80
C ILE A 463 -20.71 19.94 -8.21
N ALA A 464 -21.27 20.71 -7.27
CA ALA A 464 -22.25 21.77 -7.55
C ALA A 464 -23.39 21.35 -8.51
N GLY A 465 -23.85 20.10 -8.40
CA GLY A 465 -24.86 19.53 -9.30
C GLY A 465 -24.38 19.25 -10.74
N LYS A 466 -23.07 19.28 -11.00
CA LYS A 466 -22.44 18.97 -12.29
C LYS A 466 -21.81 17.58 -12.27
N ASP A 467 -22.00 16.83 -13.34
CA ASP A 467 -21.46 15.48 -13.48
C ASP A 467 -20.01 15.51 -14.01
N PHE A 468 -19.04 15.29 -13.13
CA PHE A 468 -17.65 15.00 -13.50
C PHE A 468 -17.55 13.52 -13.89
N VAL A 469 -17.42 13.24 -15.18
CA VAL A 469 -17.52 11.88 -15.73
C VAL A 469 -16.16 11.21 -15.76
N LEU A 470 -16.11 9.92 -15.41
CA LEU A 470 -14.87 9.15 -15.43
C LEU A 470 -14.23 9.10 -16.84
N ASP A 471 -12.99 9.58 -16.95
CA ASP A 471 -12.13 9.38 -18.11
C ASP A 471 -11.33 8.09 -17.91
N LYS A 472 -11.82 7.01 -18.52
CA LYS A 472 -11.16 5.70 -18.47
C LYS A 472 -9.73 5.75 -18.99
N THR A 473 -9.43 6.53 -20.03
CA THR A 473 -8.10 6.57 -20.64
C THR A 473 -7.09 7.19 -19.69
N ALA A 474 -7.48 8.27 -19.02
CA ALA A 474 -6.66 8.93 -18.00
C ALA A 474 -6.55 8.11 -16.69
N SER A 475 -7.41 7.11 -16.51
CA SER A 475 -7.46 6.24 -15.33
C SER A 475 -6.76 4.88 -15.51
N THR A 476 -6.22 4.55 -16.69
CA THR A 476 -5.72 3.20 -17.02
C THR A 476 -4.29 3.18 -17.55
N THR A 477 -3.29 3.66 -16.80
CA THR A 477 -1.90 3.23 -16.99
C THR A 477 -1.57 2.03 -16.10
N ALA A 478 -0.57 1.24 -16.51
CA ALA A 478 -0.26 -0.05 -15.87
C ALA A 478 0.25 0.17 -14.42
N GLY A 479 -0.51 -0.31 -13.44
CA GLY A 479 -0.23 -0.10 -12.01
C GLY A 479 -0.99 1.06 -11.37
N ASP A 480 -1.93 1.68 -12.08
CA ASP A 480 -2.64 2.85 -11.58
C ASP A 480 -3.63 2.53 -10.47
N LYS A 481 -3.43 3.24 -9.37
CA LYS A 481 -4.37 3.36 -8.26
C LYS A 481 -5.30 4.56 -8.44
N LYS A 482 -5.49 5.05 -9.67
CA LYS A 482 -6.09 6.37 -9.93
C LYS A 482 -7.40 6.28 -10.71
N LEU A 483 -8.34 7.15 -10.35
CA LEU A 483 -9.56 7.44 -11.11
C LEU A 483 -9.57 8.93 -11.46
N VAL A 484 -9.66 9.25 -12.74
CA VAL A 484 -9.70 10.64 -13.23
C VAL A 484 -11.09 10.93 -13.75
N PHE A 485 -11.74 11.92 -13.18
CA PHE A 485 -13.04 12.45 -13.58
C PHE A 485 -12.86 13.80 -14.25
N LYS A 486 -13.61 14.05 -15.33
CA LYS A 486 -13.49 15.28 -16.10
C LYS A 486 -14.82 15.98 -16.25
N TYR A 487 -14.76 17.31 -16.22
CA TYR A 487 -15.87 18.19 -16.55
C TYR A 487 -15.40 19.27 -17.52
N SER A 488 -16.23 19.61 -18.50
CA SER A 488 -15.98 20.75 -19.39
C SER A 488 -16.88 21.89 -18.98
N VAL A 489 -16.29 23.04 -18.63
CA VAL A 489 -17.03 24.21 -18.15
C VAL A 489 -17.99 24.71 -19.22
N GLN A 490 -19.24 24.88 -18.84
CA GLN A 490 -20.33 25.39 -19.66
C GLN A 490 -20.59 26.87 -19.35
N ALA A 491 -21.22 27.56 -20.30
CA ALA A 491 -21.64 28.94 -20.09
C ALA A 491 -22.69 29.03 -18.97
N GLY A 492 -22.49 29.98 -18.05
CA GLY A 492 -23.33 30.19 -16.86
C GLY A 492 -22.98 29.29 -15.67
N ASP A 493 -21.93 28.48 -15.76
CA ASP A 493 -21.41 27.79 -14.58
C ASP A 493 -20.82 28.80 -13.59
N ASN A 494 -21.13 28.60 -12.32
CA ASN A 494 -20.56 29.28 -11.18
C ASN A 494 -20.32 28.20 -10.13
N ILE A 495 -19.08 27.76 -9.96
CA ILE A 495 -18.72 26.69 -9.02
C ILE A 495 -17.61 27.26 -8.13
N ALA A 496 -17.90 27.43 -6.85
CA ALA A 496 -16.94 27.91 -5.86
C ALA A 496 -15.88 26.83 -5.55
N ALA A 497 -14.76 27.18 -4.92
CA ALA A 497 -13.79 26.16 -4.53
C ALA A 497 -14.38 25.18 -3.51
N THR A 498 -15.19 25.69 -2.58
CA THR A 498 -15.91 24.92 -1.55
C THR A 498 -16.90 23.92 -2.14
N ASP A 499 -17.46 24.18 -3.32
CA ASP A 499 -18.35 23.23 -4.00
C ASP A 499 -17.63 21.93 -4.40
N PHE A 500 -16.29 21.95 -4.53
CA PHE A 500 -15.49 20.77 -4.83
C PHE A 500 -15.29 19.86 -3.63
N ASP A 501 -15.65 20.31 -2.43
CA ASP A 501 -15.63 19.46 -1.27
C ASP A 501 -16.68 18.36 -1.43
N ILE A 502 -16.25 17.13 -1.15
CA ILE A 502 -17.14 15.97 -1.27
C ILE A 502 -17.74 15.74 0.12
N ASP A 503 -18.82 16.47 0.40
CA ASP A 503 -19.50 16.47 1.70
C ASP A 503 -20.23 15.16 1.99
N ASN A 504 -20.67 14.46 0.94
CA ASN A 504 -21.30 13.16 1.09
C ASN A 504 -20.83 12.18 0.01
N PRO A 505 -19.69 11.50 0.23
CA PRO A 505 -19.12 10.56 -0.71
C PRO A 505 -20.09 9.48 -1.19
N THR A 506 -21.11 9.13 -0.37
CA THR A 506 -22.09 8.09 -0.70
C THR A 506 -23.18 8.54 -1.67
N SER A 507 -23.47 9.84 -1.77
CA SER A 507 -24.39 10.40 -2.79
C SER A 507 -23.65 10.98 -3.99
N ASP A 508 -22.48 11.54 -3.75
CA ASP A 508 -21.81 12.39 -4.75
C ASP A 508 -20.95 11.54 -5.69
N ILE A 509 -20.51 10.37 -5.25
CA ILE A 509 -19.69 9.45 -6.03
C ILE A 509 -20.53 8.27 -6.51
N THR A 510 -20.60 8.09 -7.82
CA THR A 510 -21.14 6.88 -8.45
C THR A 510 -20.00 6.14 -9.13
N LEU A 511 -19.64 4.95 -8.64
CA LEU A 511 -18.68 4.06 -9.30
C LEU A 511 -19.36 2.78 -9.79
N ASN A 512 -19.39 2.57 -11.10
CA ASN A 512 -20.00 1.39 -11.69
C ASN A 512 -18.92 0.40 -12.15
N ASN A 513 -18.98 -0.84 -11.66
CA ASN A 513 -18.14 -1.96 -12.10
C ASN A 513 -16.61 -1.69 -12.00
N ILE A 514 -16.21 -0.84 -11.06
CA ILE A 514 -14.81 -0.60 -10.68
C ILE A 514 -14.51 -1.48 -9.48
N THR A 515 -13.46 -2.29 -9.57
CA THR A 515 -13.03 -3.19 -8.50
C THR A 515 -11.52 -3.18 -8.35
N ASP A 516 -10.95 -3.76 -7.31
CA ASP A 516 -9.53 -4.12 -7.27
C ASP A 516 -9.22 -5.34 -8.18
N VAL A 517 -8.01 -5.90 -8.06
CA VAL A 517 -7.58 -7.11 -8.77
C VAL A 517 -8.36 -8.34 -8.33
N ALA A 518 -8.74 -8.43 -7.06
CA ALA A 518 -9.52 -9.53 -6.50
C ALA A 518 -11.02 -9.42 -6.86
N GLY A 519 -11.52 -8.26 -7.24
CA GLY A 519 -12.93 -7.99 -7.53
C GLY A 519 -13.72 -7.34 -6.40
N ASN A 520 -13.06 -6.80 -5.36
CA ASN A 520 -13.72 -6.04 -4.31
C ASN A 520 -14.03 -4.61 -4.80
N ALA A 521 -15.23 -4.11 -4.50
CA ALA A 521 -15.64 -2.76 -4.87
C ALA A 521 -15.03 -1.70 -3.91
N PRO A 522 -14.70 -0.50 -4.39
CA PRO A 522 -14.24 0.60 -3.54
C PRO A 522 -15.18 0.95 -2.40
N VAL A 523 -14.60 1.28 -1.25
CA VAL A 523 -15.32 1.77 -0.06
C VAL A 523 -14.81 3.17 0.28
N PHE A 524 -15.75 4.08 0.55
CA PHE A 524 -15.50 5.45 0.99
C PHE A 524 -15.94 5.61 2.45
N THR A 525 -15.20 6.39 3.24
CA THR A 525 -15.68 6.82 4.57
C THR A 525 -16.71 7.93 4.40
N ALA A 526 -17.48 8.21 5.45
CA ALA A 526 -18.52 9.24 5.43
C ALA A 526 -17.96 10.66 5.67
N ASP A 527 -16.64 10.79 5.77
CA ASP A 527 -15.99 12.04 6.14
C ASP A 527 -15.90 12.96 4.92
N ARG A 528 -16.17 14.24 5.14
CA ARG A 528 -16.00 15.29 4.13
C ARG A 528 -14.57 15.30 3.61
N VAL A 529 -14.41 15.47 2.30
CA VAL A 529 -13.10 15.65 1.67
C VAL A 529 -12.95 17.10 1.25
N VAL A 530 -12.09 17.85 1.94
CA VAL A 530 -11.71 19.21 1.55
C VAL A 530 -10.68 19.17 0.42
N LEU A 531 -10.99 19.82 -0.69
CA LEU A 531 -10.19 19.82 -1.91
C LEU A 531 -9.57 21.19 -2.22
N ALA A 532 -10.11 22.26 -1.64
CA ALA A 532 -9.54 23.59 -1.70
C ALA A 532 -8.24 23.64 -0.90
N LYS A 533 -7.16 24.16 -1.52
CA LYS A 533 -5.95 24.54 -0.80
C LYS A 533 -5.91 26.05 -0.72
N PHE A 534 -5.76 26.54 0.52
CA PHE A 534 -5.55 27.94 0.82
C PHE A 534 -4.05 28.24 0.66
N GLU A 535 -3.71 29.02 -0.36
CA GLU A 535 -2.36 29.55 -0.52
C GLU A 535 -2.37 31.05 -0.27
N TYR A 536 -1.73 31.47 0.82
CA TYR A 536 -1.62 32.88 1.18
C TYR A 536 -0.46 33.54 0.41
N ILE A 537 -0.78 34.41 -0.53
CA ILE A 537 0.19 35.07 -1.41
C ILE A 537 0.30 36.55 -1.05
N GLU A 538 1.52 36.99 -0.75
CA GLU A 538 1.78 38.40 -0.39
C GLU A 538 1.46 39.32 -1.56
N LYS A 539 0.54 40.28 -1.36
CA LYS A 539 0.40 41.41 -2.29
C LYS A 539 1.42 42.48 -1.92
N ILE A 540 2.13 42.96 -2.94
CA ILE A 540 3.11 44.04 -2.78
C ILE A 540 2.79 45.21 -3.71
N GLY A 541 3.01 46.42 -3.19
CA GLY A 541 2.89 47.66 -3.93
C GLY A 541 1.46 48.21 -4.02
N LEU A 542 1.38 49.53 -4.15
CA LEU A 542 0.15 50.33 -4.05
C LEU A 542 -0.97 49.94 -5.02
N ALA A 543 -0.65 49.26 -6.13
CA ALA A 543 -1.66 48.82 -7.09
C ALA A 543 -2.41 47.54 -6.65
N ASN A 544 -1.83 46.76 -5.72
CA ASN A 544 -2.32 45.43 -5.37
C ASN A 544 -2.50 45.22 -3.86
N ASN A 545 -1.92 46.07 -3.01
CA ASN A 545 -2.04 46.02 -1.56
C ASN A 545 -2.74 47.30 -1.06
N PRO A 546 -4.01 47.22 -0.62
CA PRO A 546 -4.77 48.39 -0.18
C PRO A 546 -4.26 48.98 1.15
N PHE A 547 -3.43 48.23 1.89
CA PHE A 547 -2.79 48.65 3.14
C PHE A 547 -1.39 49.22 2.93
N GLU A 548 -0.87 49.22 1.71
CA GLU A 548 0.48 49.69 1.41
C GLU A 548 0.61 51.18 1.76
N GLY A 549 1.60 51.50 2.59
CA GLY A 549 1.86 52.87 3.07
C GLY A 549 1.13 53.24 4.37
N ILE A 550 0.31 52.34 4.93
CA ILE A 550 -0.17 52.45 6.30
C ILE A 550 0.97 52.13 7.26
N ASP A 551 1.29 53.08 8.13
CA ASP A 551 2.28 52.98 9.18
C ASP A 551 1.74 53.71 10.42
N VAL A 552 1.50 52.95 11.50
CA VAL A 552 0.99 53.49 12.76
C VAL A 552 2.08 53.72 13.81
N GLY A 553 3.36 53.47 13.47
CA GLY A 553 4.50 53.63 14.36
C GLY A 553 5.10 52.30 14.79
N ASP A 554 4.77 51.83 15.98
CA ASP A 554 5.34 50.60 16.55
C ASP A 554 4.22 49.64 16.96
N LEU A 555 4.44 48.33 16.80
CA LEU A 555 3.53 47.23 17.18
C LEU A 555 2.09 47.40 16.64
N SER A 556 1.92 47.36 15.32
CA SER A 556 0.57 47.42 14.75
C SER A 556 -0.26 46.18 15.11
N ALA A 557 -1.50 46.40 15.55
CA ALA A 557 -2.48 45.36 15.84
C ALA A 557 -3.78 45.66 15.08
N PRO A 558 -3.92 45.16 13.84
CA PRO A 558 -5.07 45.46 12.99
C PRO A 558 -6.32 44.67 13.40
N THR A 559 -7.49 45.25 13.24
CA THR A 559 -8.80 44.56 13.25
C THR A 559 -9.67 45.17 12.15
N LEU A 560 -10.51 44.34 11.53
CA LEU A 560 -11.36 44.71 10.39
C LEU A 560 -12.82 44.51 10.77
N ALA A 561 -13.65 45.53 10.54
CA ALA A 561 -15.09 45.47 10.79
C ALA A 561 -15.80 46.59 10.02
N ASP A 562 -17.09 46.43 9.72
CA ASP A 562 -17.93 47.50 9.16
C ASP A 562 -18.30 48.51 10.26
N ILE A 563 -17.53 49.61 10.38
CA ILE A 563 -17.67 50.59 11.48
C ILE A 563 -18.72 51.67 11.17
N ASP A 564 -18.96 51.95 9.89
CA ASP A 564 -19.92 52.98 9.46
C ASP A 564 -21.20 52.41 8.81
N GLY A 565 -21.34 51.09 8.79
CA GLY A 565 -22.56 50.37 8.42
C GLY A 565 -22.85 50.41 6.93
N ASP A 566 -21.85 50.62 6.08
CA ASP A 566 -21.99 50.71 4.63
C ASP A 566 -21.81 49.36 3.89
N GLY A 567 -21.45 48.32 4.65
CA GLY A 567 -21.34 46.94 4.18
C GLY A 567 -19.96 46.56 3.66
N ASP A 568 -18.95 47.43 3.79
CA ASP A 568 -17.56 47.08 3.56
C ASP A 568 -16.71 47.16 4.86
N LEU A 569 -15.54 46.52 4.85
CA LEU A 569 -14.71 46.40 6.05
C LEU A 569 -13.80 47.62 6.20
N ASP A 570 -13.93 48.31 7.32
CA ASP A 570 -13.01 49.34 7.78
C ASP A 570 -11.87 48.76 8.60
N LEU A 571 -10.76 49.49 8.66
CA LEU A 571 -9.57 49.09 9.41
C LEU A 571 -9.37 49.94 10.67
N VAL A 572 -9.29 49.27 11.82
CA VAL A 572 -8.83 49.84 13.09
C VAL A 572 -7.50 49.23 13.45
N VAL A 573 -6.52 50.05 13.82
CA VAL A 573 -5.17 49.59 14.15
C VAL A 573 -4.75 50.11 15.51
N GLY A 574 -4.49 49.19 16.44
CA GLY A 574 -3.81 49.48 17.69
C GLY A 574 -2.30 49.60 17.53
N GLU A 575 -1.64 50.22 18.50
CA GLU A 575 -0.23 50.59 18.45
C GLU A 575 0.41 50.71 19.84
N PHE A 576 1.74 50.80 19.86
CA PHE A 576 2.58 50.80 21.06
C PHE A 576 2.18 51.83 22.14
N TYR A 577 1.81 53.05 21.78
CA TYR A 577 1.42 54.13 22.70
C TYR A 577 -0.03 54.05 23.17
N GLY A 578 -0.79 53.02 22.80
CA GLY A 578 -2.12 52.75 23.34
C GLY A 578 -3.26 53.52 22.67
N THR A 579 -3.00 54.30 21.61
CA THR A 579 -4.06 54.93 20.80
C THR A 579 -4.60 53.97 19.74
N LEU A 580 -5.72 54.34 19.11
CA LEU A 580 -6.28 53.61 17.97
C LEU A 580 -6.28 54.49 16.72
N LYS A 581 -5.81 53.94 15.60
CA LYS A 581 -5.91 54.57 14.27
C LYS A 581 -7.09 53.97 13.52
N TYR A 582 -7.81 54.80 12.78
CA TYR A 582 -8.96 54.38 12.00
C TYR A 582 -8.79 54.81 10.55
N TYR A 583 -9.02 53.85 9.66
CA TYR A 583 -9.01 54.04 8.23
C TYR A 583 -10.34 53.53 7.70
N GLN A 584 -11.17 54.46 7.23
CA GLN A 584 -12.42 54.11 6.58
C GLN A 584 -12.11 53.55 5.20
N ASN A 585 -12.69 52.43 4.83
CA ASN A 585 -12.71 51.99 3.46
C ASN A 585 -13.71 52.87 2.68
N THR A 586 -13.19 53.52 1.65
CA THR A 586 -13.95 54.45 0.78
C THR A 586 -14.14 53.88 -0.62
N GLY A 587 -13.71 52.63 -0.81
CA GLY A 587 -13.77 51.89 -2.06
C GLY A 587 -15.04 51.05 -2.14
N THR A 588 -14.84 49.76 -2.41
CA THR A 588 -15.90 48.75 -2.41
C THR A 588 -15.34 47.48 -1.78
N THR A 589 -16.19 46.54 -1.39
CA THR A 589 -15.77 45.20 -0.95
C THR A 589 -14.77 44.53 -1.89
N SER A 590 -14.99 44.59 -3.21
CA SER A 590 -14.10 43.98 -4.21
C SER A 590 -12.89 44.83 -4.63
N SER A 591 -12.76 46.04 -4.09
CA SER A 591 -11.67 46.97 -4.40
C SER A 591 -11.53 47.97 -3.25
N PRO A 592 -11.03 47.52 -2.09
CA PRO A 592 -10.97 48.35 -0.90
C PRO A 592 -9.95 49.50 -1.06
N ALA A 593 -10.27 50.65 -0.48
CA ALA A 593 -9.43 51.84 -0.49
C ALA A 593 -9.51 52.56 0.86
N TYR A 594 -8.46 52.40 1.67
CA TYR A 594 -8.43 52.89 3.05
C TYR A 594 -7.98 54.36 3.16
N GLU A 595 -8.85 55.21 3.69
CA GLU A 595 -8.58 56.62 3.99
C GLU A 595 -8.49 56.85 5.51
N ALA A 596 -7.34 57.34 5.98
CA ALA A 596 -7.14 57.67 7.39
C ALA A 596 -8.10 58.78 7.85
N LYS A 597 -8.90 58.52 8.88
CA LYS A 597 -9.74 59.53 9.52
C LYS A 597 -9.10 60.02 10.82
N THR A 598 -9.26 61.31 11.09
CA THR A 598 -8.62 61.97 12.24
C THR A 598 -9.56 62.95 12.92
N GLY A 599 -9.27 63.30 14.18
CA GLY A 599 -10.08 64.24 14.95
C GLY A 599 -11.52 63.74 15.11
N GLY A 600 -12.49 64.62 14.91
CA GLY A 600 -13.91 64.27 15.09
C GLY A 600 -14.48 63.26 14.08
N ASN A 601 -13.74 62.91 13.02
CA ASN A 601 -14.15 61.90 12.05
C ASN A 601 -13.61 60.50 12.40
N ASN A 602 -12.79 60.37 13.44
CA ASN A 602 -12.35 59.08 13.96
C ASN A 602 -13.18 58.76 15.21
N PRO A 603 -14.03 57.71 15.19
CA PRO A 603 -14.89 57.37 16.33
C PRO A 603 -14.11 56.92 17.57
N PHE A 604 -12.85 56.51 17.39
CA PHE A 604 -11.93 56.14 18.46
C PHE A 604 -11.06 57.31 18.94
N ASN A 605 -11.27 58.52 18.42
CA ASN A 605 -10.45 59.68 18.76
C ASN A 605 -10.53 60.02 20.25
N GLY A 606 -9.39 59.96 20.93
CA GLY A 606 -9.28 60.25 22.37
C GLY A 606 -9.31 59.00 23.25
N ILE A 607 -9.47 57.81 22.67
CA ILE A 607 -9.19 56.55 23.35
C ILE A 607 -7.67 56.37 23.43
N ASP A 608 -7.19 56.19 24.65
CA ASP A 608 -5.80 55.92 25.01
C ASP A 608 -5.82 54.94 26.19
N VAL A 609 -5.39 53.71 25.93
CA VAL A 609 -5.31 52.65 26.94
C VAL A 609 -3.94 52.58 27.61
N GLY A 610 -3.09 53.60 27.42
CA GLY A 610 -1.77 53.71 28.05
C GLY A 610 -0.65 53.10 27.22
N GLY A 611 -0.79 51.85 26.76
CA GLY A 611 0.21 51.22 25.89
C GLY A 611 -0.20 49.85 25.37
N TYR A 612 0.29 49.54 24.17
CA TYR A 612 0.10 48.28 23.44
C TYR A 612 -1.39 48.00 23.21
N SER A 613 -2.08 48.92 22.55
CA SER A 613 -3.50 48.72 22.24
C SER A 613 -3.66 47.54 21.27
N THR A 614 -4.45 46.56 21.67
CA THR A 614 -4.85 45.40 20.85
C THR A 614 -6.38 45.36 20.75
N PRO A 615 -6.97 46.01 19.73
CA PRO A 615 -8.41 46.13 19.62
C PRO A 615 -9.07 44.84 19.11
N ASN A 616 -10.24 44.53 19.63
CA ASN A 616 -11.21 43.59 19.06
C ASN A 616 -12.60 44.23 19.12
N LEU A 617 -13.39 44.02 18.07
CA LEU A 617 -14.74 44.58 17.91
C LEU A 617 -15.74 43.44 17.80
N ALA A 618 -16.80 43.50 18.61
CA ALA A 618 -17.87 42.51 18.61
C ALA A 618 -19.12 43.10 19.28
N ASP A 619 -20.30 42.51 19.02
CA ASP A 619 -21.54 42.83 19.74
C ASP A 619 -21.52 42.17 21.13
N ILE A 620 -20.87 42.83 22.11
CA ILE A 620 -20.58 42.26 23.44
C ILE A 620 -21.81 42.29 24.35
N ASP A 621 -22.73 43.23 24.16
CA ASP A 621 -23.96 43.35 24.94
C ASP A 621 -25.26 42.98 24.18
N GLY A 622 -25.10 42.42 22.98
CA GLY A 622 -26.18 41.79 22.21
C GLY A 622 -27.22 42.77 21.69
N ASP A 623 -26.87 44.04 21.52
CA ASP A 623 -27.77 45.09 21.06
C ASP A 623 -27.74 45.33 19.53
N GLY A 624 -26.84 44.63 18.85
CA GLY A 624 -26.70 44.60 17.39
C GLY A 624 -25.76 45.65 16.84
N ASP A 625 -25.01 46.37 17.68
CA ASP A 625 -23.90 47.21 17.25
C ASP A 625 -22.54 46.75 17.82
N LEU A 626 -21.44 47.21 17.22
CA LEU A 626 -20.11 46.74 17.58
C LEU A 626 -19.54 47.52 18.75
N ASP A 627 -19.31 46.82 19.85
CA ASP A 627 -18.54 47.28 20.99
C ASP A 627 -17.05 47.09 20.80
N LEU A 628 -16.24 47.82 21.57
CA LEU A 628 -14.78 47.75 21.53
C LEU A 628 -14.23 47.19 22.84
N VAL A 629 -13.44 46.13 22.75
CA VAL A 629 -12.51 45.70 23.80
C VAL A 629 -11.07 45.92 23.34
N VAL A 630 -10.22 46.43 24.22
CA VAL A 630 -8.82 46.70 23.92
C VAL A 630 -7.95 46.10 25.02
N GLY A 631 -7.00 45.25 24.63
CA GLY A 631 -5.96 44.80 25.55
C GLY A 631 -4.91 45.87 25.81
N GLU A 632 -4.35 45.83 27.03
CA GLU A 632 -3.31 46.75 27.49
C GLU A 632 -2.01 45.99 27.81
N ASN A 633 -0.88 46.71 27.76
CA ASN A 633 0.43 46.20 28.16
C ASN A 633 0.47 45.63 29.59
N ASP A 634 -0.37 46.11 30.51
CA ASP A 634 -0.44 45.62 31.90
C ASP A 634 -1.26 44.34 32.09
N GLY A 635 -1.75 43.73 31.00
CA GLY A 635 -2.52 42.50 31.05
C GLY A 635 -4.03 42.69 31.28
N THR A 636 -4.49 43.94 31.46
CA THR A 636 -5.92 44.24 31.64
C THR A 636 -6.63 44.47 30.31
N LEU A 637 -7.97 44.41 30.34
CA LEU A 637 -8.86 44.68 29.21
C LEU A 637 -9.71 45.92 29.48
N LYS A 638 -9.70 46.85 28.53
CA LYS A 638 -10.53 48.07 28.55
C LYS A 638 -11.74 47.85 27.64
N TYR A 639 -12.93 48.18 28.15
CA TYR A 639 -14.19 48.03 27.43
C TYR A 639 -14.84 49.38 27.18
N TYR A 640 -15.27 49.57 25.95
CA TYR A 640 -16.00 50.74 25.49
C TYR A 640 -17.28 50.25 24.80
N GLN A 641 -18.40 50.49 25.45
CA GLN A 641 -19.71 50.19 24.85
C GLN A 641 -19.97 51.23 23.76
N ASN A 642 -20.41 50.80 22.59
CA ASN A 642 -20.97 51.70 21.61
C ASN A 642 -22.40 52.08 22.06
N THR A 643 -22.59 53.38 22.26
CA THR A 643 -23.87 53.97 22.71
C THR A 643 -24.55 54.74 21.59
N GLY A 644 -23.98 54.65 20.38
CA GLY A 644 -24.41 55.34 19.17
C GLY A 644 -25.38 54.49 18.37
N THR A 645 -25.02 54.27 17.11
CA THR A 645 -25.72 53.37 16.18
C THR A 645 -24.69 52.62 15.36
N THR A 646 -25.08 51.52 14.73
CA THR A 646 -24.23 50.76 13.79
C THR A 646 -23.52 51.61 12.74
N SER A 647 -24.17 52.67 12.22
CA SER A 647 -23.58 53.55 11.19
C SER A 647 -23.00 54.87 11.70
N ASN A 648 -23.02 55.09 13.02
CA ASN A 648 -22.42 56.28 13.63
C ASN A 648 -22.07 55.95 15.09
N PRO A 649 -21.01 55.15 15.30
CA PRO A 649 -20.68 54.63 16.61
C PRO A 649 -20.20 55.74 17.57
N ALA A 650 -20.49 55.55 18.85
CA ALA A 650 -20.08 56.44 19.93
C ALA A 650 -19.62 55.63 21.15
N TYR A 651 -18.31 55.44 21.27
CA TYR A 651 -17.71 54.60 22.30
C TYR A 651 -17.63 55.29 23.67
N GLU A 652 -18.32 54.72 24.67
CA GLU A 652 -18.28 55.14 26.07
C GLU A 652 -17.53 54.11 26.92
N ALA A 653 -16.44 54.54 27.58
CA ALA A 653 -15.68 53.68 28.48
C ALA A 653 -16.52 53.20 29.66
N LYS A 654 -16.59 51.88 29.87
CA LYS A 654 -17.19 51.30 31.07
C LYS A 654 -16.10 50.87 32.04
N THR A 655 -16.39 50.96 33.34
CA THR A 655 -15.43 50.68 34.42
C THR A 655 -16.11 49.99 35.59
N GLY A 656 -15.33 49.30 36.43
CA GLY A 656 -15.88 48.57 37.57
C GLY A 656 -16.84 47.48 37.12
N ASP A 657 -17.96 47.32 37.84
CA ASP A 657 -18.96 46.29 37.56
C ASP A 657 -19.66 46.43 36.20
N SER A 658 -19.56 47.59 35.54
CA SER A 658 -20.10 47.79 34.18
C SER A 658 -19.14 47.35 33.07
N ASN A 659 -17.90 46.99 33.40
CA ASN A 659 -16.97 46.36 32.46
C ASN A 659 -16.94 44.85 32.75
N PRO A 660 -17.45 43.98 31.85
CA PRO A 660 -17.52 42.54 32.08
C PRO A 660 -16.12 41.89 32.19
N PHE A 661 -15.08 42.58 31.74
CA PHE A 661 -13.69 42.14 31.81
C PHE A 661 -12.92 42.73 32.99
N ASN A 662 -13.55 43.54 33.85
CA ASN A 662 -12.84 44.33 34.88
C ASN A 662 -12.04 43.49 35.89
N SER A 663 -12.38 42.22 36.07
CA SER A 663 -11.64 41.28 36.94
C SER A 663 -10.60 40.43 36.22
N ILE A 664 -10.44 40.61 34.91
CA ILE A 664 -9.50 39.85 34.09
C ILE A 664 -8.17 40.59 34.02
N ASP A 665 -7.12 39.89 34.44
CA ASP A 665 -5.72 40.31 34.32
C ASP A 665 -4.93 39.07 33.88
N VAL A 666 -4.43 39.10 32.65
CA VAL A 666 -3.65 37.99 32.08
C VAL A 666 -2.16 38.14 32.31
N GLY A 667 -1.70 39.16 33.02
CA GLY A 667 -0.27 39.36 33.32
C GLY A 667 0.35 40.51 32.53
N ASN A 668 0.74 40.28 31.27
CA ASN A 668 1.33 41.34 30.43
C ASN A 668 0.90 41.21 28.98
N ALA A 669 0.70 42.36 28.34
CA ALA A 669 0.33 42.51 26.92
C ALA A 669 -0.86 41.63 26.54
N ALA A 670 -2.04 41.97 27.05
CA ALA A 670 -3.27 41.28 26.71
C ALA A 670 -3.56 41.44 25.20
N SER A 671 -3.94 40.34 24.54
CA SER A 671 -4.36 40.34 23.13
C SER A 671 -5.69 39.59 23.00
N PRO A 672 -6.84 40.29 23.10
CA PRO A 672 -8.16 39.65 23.18
C PRO A 672 -8.72 39.23 21.82
N THR A 673 -9.44 38.11 21.81
CA THR A 673 -10.28 37.63 20.71
C THR A 673 -11.60 37.13 21.29
N LEU A 674 -12.72 37.60 20.74
CA LEU A 674 -14.06 37.15 21.10
C LEU A 674 -14.62 36.24 20.00
N ALA A 675 -15.15 35.08 20.37
CA ALA A 675 -15.78 34.13 19.47
C ALA A 675 -16.67 33.15 20.25
N ASP A 676 -17.65 32.53 19.60
CA ASP A 676 -18.44 31.43 20.17
C ASP A 676 -17.64 30.13 20.07
N ILE A 677 -16.91 29.76 21.13
CA ILE A 677 -15.92 28.66 21.11
C ILE A 677 -16.56 27.31 21.47
N ASP A 678 -17.63 27.31 22.25
CA ASP A 678 -18.35 26.10 22.65
C ASP A 678 -19.72 25.92 21.97
N GLY A 679 -20.03 26.78 20.98
CA GLY A 679 -21.18 26.67 20.10
C GLY A 679 -22.52 26.89 20.79
N ASP A 680 -22.54 27.61 21.92
CA ASP A 680 -23.75 27.87 22.70
C ASP A 680 -24.50 29.15 22.29
N GLY A 681 -23.90 29.92 21.37
CA GLY A 681 -24.47 31.12 20.76
C GLY A 681 -24.11 32.41 21.48
N ASP A 682 -23.23 32.39 22.49
CA ASP A 682 -22.67 33.59 23.09
C ASP A 682 -21.14 33.70 22.92
N LEU A 683 -20.59 34.91 23.12
CA LEU A 683 -19.19 35.19 22.82
C LEU A 683 -18.29 34.90 24.02
N ASP A 684 -17.46 33.87 23.87
CA ASP A 684 -16.36 33.57 24.75
C ASP A 684 -15.14 34.46 24.49
N LEU A 685 -14.23 34.51 25.46
CA LEU A 685 -13.01 35.31 25.38
C LEU A 685 -11.75 34.43 25.44
N VAL A 686 -10.89 34.58 24.43
CA VAL A 686 -9.51 34.10 24.44
C VAL A 686 -8.58 35.29 24.49
N VAL A 687 -7.55 35.22 25.34
CA VAL A 687 -6.59 36.31 25.51
C VAL A 687 -5.19 35.75 25.39
N GLY A 688 -4.42 36.30 24.44
CA GLY A 688 -2.99 36.09 24.36
C GLY A 688 -2.23 36.86 25.44
N GLU A 689 -1.08 36.33 25.83
CA GLU A 689 -0.20 36.86 26.87
C GLU A 689 1.24 36.97 26.33
N ASN A 690 2.02 37.89 26.90
CA ASN A 690 3.44 38.04 26.62
C ASN A 690 4.26 36.76 26.82
N ASP A 691 3.82 35.84 27.69
CA ASP A 691 4.50 34.56 27.94
C ASP A 691 4.29 33.50 26.84
N GLY A 692 3.49 33.82 25.80
CA GLY A 692 3.22 32.95 24.67
C GLY A 692 2.06 31.98 24.89
N THR A 693 1.46 31.95 26.08
CA THR A 693 0.28 31.10 26.38
C THR A 693 -1.03 31.79 25.99
N LEU A 694 -2.12 31.03 25.99
CA LEU A 694 -3.48 31.54 25.79
C LEU A 694 -4.32 31.32 27.06
N LYS A 695 -5.05 32.34 27.48
CA LYS A 695 -6.03 32.26 28.57
C LYS A 695 -7.43 32.21 27.96
N TYR A 696 -8.28 31.34 28.49
CA TYR A 696 -9.65 31.16 28.04
C TYR A 696 -10.65 31.45 29.16
N TYR A 697 -11.65 32.25 28.83
CA TYR A 697 -12.74 32.61 29.71
C TYR A 697 -14.04 32.31 28.97
N GLN A 698 -14.74 31.28 29.44
CA GLN A 698 -16.07 30.97 28.95
C GLN A 698 -17.04 32.04 29.44
N ASN A 699 -17.91 32.54 28.57
CA ASN A 699 -19.04 33.33 28.98
C ASN A 699 -20.13 32.40 29.52
N THR A 700 -20.37 32.49 30.83
CA THR A 700 -21.37 31.69 31.54
C THR A 700 -22.66 32.46 31.78
N GLY A 701 -22.75 33.66 31.21
CA GLY A 701 -23.84 34.61 31.35
C GLY A 701 -24.89 34.43 30.26
N THR A 702 -25.15 35.50 29.53
CA THR A 702 -25.99 35.53 28.34
C THR A 702 -25.39 36.51 27.36
N THR A 703 -25.74 36.42 26.07
CA THR A 703 -25.36 37.42 25.05
C THR A 703 -25.56 38.87 25.51
N SER A 704 -26.69 39.19 26.17
CA SER A 704 -26.99 40.55 26.61
C SER A 704 -26.41 40.99 27.96
N ASN A 705 -25.76 40.06 28.67
CA ASN A 705 -25.17 40.32 29.99
C ASN A 705 -24.07 39.27 30.23
N PRO A 706 -22.91 39.43 29.56
CA PRO A 706 -21.85 38.44 29.60
C PRO A 706 -21.21 38.33 30.98
N ALA A 707 -20.76 37.13 31.33
CA ALA A 707 -20.10 36.82 32.59
C ALA A 707 -18.96 35.80 32.36
N TYR A 708 -17.73 36.31 32.31
CA TYR A 708 -16.55 35.53 31.95
C TYR A 708 -15.97 34.74 33.13
N GLU A 709 -15.94 33.42 33.01
CA GLU A 709 -15.32 32.49 33.96
C GLU A 709 -14.06 31.85 33.35
N ALA A 710 -12.92 32.01 34.03
CA ALA A 710 -11.67 31.39 33.59
C ALA A 710 -11.75 29.86 33.62
N LYS A 711 -11.42 29.21 32.50
CA LYS A 711 -11.26 27.75 32.45
C LYS A 711 -9.78 27.37 32.46
N THR A 712 -9.47 26.22 33.07
CA THR A 712 -8.09 25.77 33.28
C THR A 712 -8.00 24.25 33.16
N GLY A 713 -6.79 23.74 32.89
CA GLY A 713 -6.59 22.30 32.76
C GLY A 713 -7.37 21.75 31.56
N ASP A 714 -8.04 20.61 31.76
CA ASP A 714 -8.77 19.92 30.69
C ASP A 714 -10.02 20.69 30.21
N ASP A 715 -10.53 21.64 31.02
CA ASP A 715 -11.68 22.50 30.64
C ASP A 715 -11.26 23.67 29.75
N ASN A 716 -9.96 23.89 29.53
CA ASN A 716 -9.45 24.91 28.61
C ASN A 716 -8.97 24.23 27.31
N PRO A 717 -9.66 24.43 26.17
CA PRO A 717 -9.28 23.78 24.91
C PRO A 717 -7.93 24.25 24.35
N PHE A 718 -7.41 25.39 24.84
CA PHE A 718 -6.10 25.93 24.49
C PHE A 718 -5.00 25.54 25.50
N ASN A 719 -5.32 24.70 26.49
CA ASN A 719 -4.37 24.30 27.51
C ASN A 719 -3.15 23.59 26.91
N GLY A 720 -1.95 24.10 27.22
CA GLY A 720 -0.69 23.57 26.69
C GLY A 720 -0.24 24.19 25.37
N ILE A 721 -1.02 25.10 24.77
CA ILE A 721 -0.55 25.94 23.66
C ILE A 721 0.41 27.00 24.19
N ASP A 722 1.63 26.99 23.66
CA ASP A 722 2.68 27.95 23.94
C ASP A 722 3.43 28.24 22.63
N VAL A 723 3.35 29.49 22.17
CA VAL A 723 4.01 29.96 20.94
C VAL A 723 5.36 30.62 21.19
N GLY A 724 5.79 30.71 22.45
CA GLY A 724 7.07 31.26 22.89
C GLY A 724 6.93 32.64 23.53
N TYR A 725 6.61 33.68 22.75
CA TYR A 725 6.50 35.05 23.28
C TYR A 725 5.43 35.86 22.56
N SER A 726 4.60 36.55 23.34
CA SER A 726 3.54 37.47 22.88
C SER A 726 2.59 36.81 21.90
N SER A 727 1.71 35.95 22.41
CA SER A 727 0.66 35.34 21.60
C SER A 727 -0.38 36.39 21.18
N SER A 728 -0.70 36.42 19.88
CA SER A 728 -1.79 37.20 19.31
C SER A 728 -2.75 36.24 18.60
N PRO A 729 -3.78 35.72 19.29
CA PRO A 729 -4.73 34.77 18.72
C PRO A 729 -5.70 35.43 17.74
N THR A 730 -6.15 34.64 16.76
CA THR A 730 -7.28 34.90 15.86
C THR A 730 -7.97 33.57 15.60
N LEU A 731 -9.30 33.57 15.66
CA LEU A 731 -10.15 32.40 15.44
C LEU A 731 -10.96 32.58 14.16
N ALA A 732 -10.95 31.58 13.29
CA ALA A 732 -11.73 31.56 12.06
C ALA A 732 -11.83 30.12 11.54
N ASP A 733 -12.87 29.81 10.76
CA ASP A 733 -12.97 28.56 10.02
C ASP A 733 -12.01 28.59 8.82
N ILE A 734 -10.82 28.00 8.96
CA ILE A 734 -9.74 28.13 7.96
C ILE A 734 -9.76 26.98 6.98
N ASP A 735 -10.13 25.77 7.42
CA ASP A 735 -10.27 24.62 6.52
C ASP A 735 -11.69 24.46 5.91
N GLY A 736 -12.62 25.31 6.33
CA GLY A 736 -13.98 25.40 5.83
C GLY A 736 -14.91 24.34 6.42
N ASP A 737 -14.50 23.61 7.46
CA ASP A 737 -15.26 22.49 8.04
C ASP A 737 -16.46 22.89 8.92
N GLY A 738 -16.60 24.19 9.17
CA GLY A 738 -17.69 24.79 9.93
C GLY A 738 -17.39 24.94 11.42
N ASP A 739 -16.18 24.62 11.87
CA ASP A 739 -15.71 24.91 13.21
C ASP A 739 -14.53 25.93 13.22
N LEU A 740 -14.22 26.50 14.39
CA LEU A 740 -13.25 27.58 14.49
C LEU A 740 -11.83 27.06 14.74
N ASP A 741 -10.95 27.26 13.75
CA ASP A 741 -9.52 27.05 13.86
C ASP A 741 -8.81 28.23 14.53
N LEU A 742 -7.60 27.99 15.03
CA LEU A 742 -6.79 28.99 15.71
C LEU A 742 -5.51 29.31 14.94
N VAL A 743 -5.29 30.61 14.70
CA VAL A 743 -4.01 31.17 14.24
C VAL A 743 -3.44 32.06 15.33
N VAL A 744 -2.18 31.85 15.67
CA VAL A 744 -1.49 32.64 16.69
C VAL A 744 -0.26 33.29 16.09
N GLY A 745 -0.24 34.63 16.11
CA GLY A 745 0.96 35.42 15.88
C GLY A 745 1.88 35.46 17.10
N GLU A 746 3.17 35.71 16.86
CA GLU A 746 4.19 35.72 17.91
C GLU A 746 5.35 36.68 17.62
N THR A 747 6.22 36.89 18.61
CA THR A 747 7.31 37.88 18.60
C THR A 747 8.30 37.73 17.44
N TYR A 748 8.58 36.52 16.96
CA TYR A 748 9.47 36.25 15.82
C TYR A 748 8.75 36.23 14.46
N GLY A 749 7.49 36.68 14.43
CA GLY A 749 6.72 36.94 13.21
C GLY A 749 6.32 35.69 12.43
N THR A 750 6.38 34.50 13.05
CA THR A 750 5.76 33.30 12.52
C THR A 750 4.27 33.28 12.85
N LEU A 751 3.51 32.50 12.09
CA LEU A 751 2.10 32.22 12.34
C LEU A 751 1.96 30.74 12.67
N LYS A 752 1.48 30.44 13.87
CA LYS A 752 1.20 29.08 14.32
C LYS A 752 -0.25 28.76 14.01
N TYR A 753 -0.48 27.62 13.38
CA TYR A 753 -1.81 27.15 13.01
C TYR A 753 -2.15 25.92 13.84
N TYR A 754 -3.33 25.94 14.44
CA TYR A 754 -3.91 24.83 15.17
C TYR A 754 -5.29 24.57 14.57
N GLN A 755 -5.41 23.43 13.89
CA GLN A 755 -6.69 22.97 13.36
C GLN A 755 -7.54 22.50 14.54
N ASN A 756 -8.80 22.88 14.59
CA ASN A 756 -9.74 22.24 15.49
C ASN A 756 -10.17 20.90 14.86
N THR A 757 -9.87 19.82 15.56
CA THR A 757 -10.15 18.43 15.14
C THR A 757 -11.30 17.82 15.94
N GLY A 758 -11.94 18.65 16.77
CA GLY A 758 -13.01 18.28 17.67
C GLY A 758 -14.37 18.47 17.03
N THR A 759 -15.23 19.19 17.74
CA THR A 759 -16.53 19.65 17.23
C THR A 759 -16.73 21.09 17.70
N THR A 760 -17.64 21.83 17.08
CA THR A 760 -18.04 23.17 17.56
C THR A 760 -18.37 23.21 19.06
N SER A 761 -19.03 22.18 19.60
CA SER A 761 -19.39 22.13 21.03
C SER A 761 -18.32 21.58 21.97
N ASN A 762 -17.23 21.06 21.43
CA ASN A 762 -16.13 20.49 22.20
C ASN A 762 -14.86 20.56 21.34
N PRO A 763 -14.28 21.76 21.21
CA PRO A 763 -13.13 21.99 20.32
C PRO A 763 -11.88 21.26 20.84
N ALA A 764 -11.03 20.83 19.91
CA ALA A 764 -9.77 20.16 20.19
C ALA A 764 -8.69 20.61 19.20
N TYR A 765 -7.79 21.48 19.65
CA TYR A 765 -6.80 22.12 18.79
C TYR A 765 -5.53 21.27 18.61
N GLU A 766 -5.24 20.88 17.37
CA GLU A 766 -4.03 20.16 16.98
C GLU A 766 -3.10 21.07 16.15
N VAL A 767 -1.85 21.21 16.59
CA VAL A 767 -0.85 22.01 15.85
C VAL A 767 -0.53 21.38 14.49
N LYS A 768 -0.58 22.19 13.43
CA LYS A 768 -0.14 21.78 12.09
C LYS A 768 1.19 22.43 11.74
N THR A 769 2.01 21.71 10.99
CA THR A 769 3.37 22.14 10.65
C THR A 769 3.73 21.76 9.21
N GLY A 770 4.77 22.42 8.66
CA GLY A 770 5.24 22.09 7.32
C GLY A 770 4.16 22.34 6.26
N GLY A 771 3.93 21.36 5.39
CA GLY A 771 2.94 21.49 4.30
C GLY A 771 1.48 21.52 4.76
N ASP A 772 1.20 21.13 6.02
CA ASP A 772 -0.15 21.10 6.58
C ASP A 772 -0.53 22.41 7.29
N ASN A 773 0.42 23.35 7.41
CA ASN A 773 0.14 24.71 7.90
C ASN A 773 0.03 25.66 6.70
N PRO A 774 -1.15 26.26 6.42
CA PRO A 774 -1.36 27.12 5.25
C PRO A 774 -0.55 28.42 5.33
N PHE A 775 -0.08 28.81 6.52
CA PHE A 775 0.77 29.98 6.75
C PHE A 775 2.26 29.62 6.77
N ASN A 776 2.63 28.35 6.51
CA ASN A 776 4.01 27.91 6.58
C ASN A 776 4.90 28.64 5.55
N GLY A 777 5.94 29.29 6.05
CA GLY A 777 6.87 30.05 5.23
C GLY A 777 6.58 31.55 5.16
N ILE A 778 5.39 31.98 5.61
CA ILE A 778 5.12 33.40 5.86
C ILE A 778 6.03 33.87 6.99
N LYS A 779 6.74 34.98 6.73
CA LYS A 779 7.61 35.63 7.71
C LYS A 779 7.23 37.10 7.80
N MET A 780 6.58 37.45 8.90
CA MET A 780 6.11 38.81 9.17
C MET A 780 7.23 39.74 9.66
N GLY A 781 8.38 39.20 10.07
CA GLY A 781 9.44 39.98 10.71
C GLY A 781 9.41 39.75 12.21
N TYR A 782 9.30 40.83 13.01
CA TYR A 782 9.07 40.74 14.45
C TYR A 782 7.64 41.16 14.77
N SER A 783 7.06 40.48 15.77
CA SER A 783 5.72 40.67 16.34
C SER A 783 4.63 40.64 15.29
N SER A 784 4.09 39.45 15.02
CA SER A 784 2.91 39.29 14.16
C SER A 784 1.62 39.39 14.96
N SER A 785 0.68 40.20 14.45
CA SER A 785 -0.71 40.27 14.96
C SER A 785 -1.65 40.00 13.79
N PRO A 786 -2.06 38.74 13.57
CA PRO A 786 -2.86 38.34 12.40
C PRO A 786 -4.34 38.66 12.58
N THR A 787 -4.99 39.02 11.49
CA THR A 787 -6.44 39.20 11.36
C THR A 787 -6.86 38.55 10.05
N LEU A 788 -7.93 37.75 10.11
CA LEU A 788 -8.50 37.04 8.97
C LEU A 788 -9.86 37.64 8.62
N ALA A 789 -10.05 38.00 7.35
CA ALA A 789 -11.31 38.53 6.83
C ALA A 789 -11.33 38.41 5.30
N ASP A 790 -12.51 38.39 4.69
CA ASP A 790 -12.67 38.50 3.23
C ASP A 790 -12.46 39.96 2.79
N ILE A 791 -11.25 40.31 2.36
CA ILE A 791 -10.85 41.71 2.12
C ILE A 791 -11.09 42.12 0.68
N ASP A 792 -10.96 41.18 -0.26
CA ASP A 792 -11.24 41.44 -1.68
C ASP A 792 -12.59 40.90 -2.17
N GLY A 793 -13.44 40.44 -1.26
CA GLY A 793 -14.84 40.11 -1.49
C GLY A 793 -15.05 38.86 -2.35
N ASP A 794 -14.05 37.99 -2.41
CA ASP A 794 -14.08 36.76 -3.21
C ASP A 794 -14.66 35.55 -2.45
N GLY A 795 -14.98 35.75 -1.17
CA GLY A 795 -15.61 34.77 -0.28
C GLY A 795 -14.63 33.87 0.45
N ASP A 796 -13.32 34.12 0.34
CA ASP A 796 -12.30 33.45 1.13
C ASP A 796 -11.67 34.37 2.20
N LEU A 797 -11.07 33.78 3.23
CA LEU A 797 -10.46 34.56 4.31
C LEU A 797 -9.03 34.93 3.98
N ASP A 798 -8.80 36.19 3.66
CA ASP A 798 -7.50 36.81 3.51
C ASP A 798 -6.82 37.06 4.86
N LEU A 799 -5.50 37.24 4.83
CA LEU A 799 -4.69 37.56 6.00
C LEU A 799 -4.14 38.99 5.91
N VAL A 800 -4.48 39.81 6.90
CA VAL A 800 -3.75 41.03 7.23
C VAL A 800 -3.05 40.84 8.56
N ALA A 801 -1.76 41.14 8.60
CA ALA A 801 -1.02 41.02 9.84
C ALA A 801 -0.17 42.25 10.13
N GLY A 802 -0.27 42.71 11.37
CA GLY A 802 0.55 43.77 11.92
C GLY A 802 1.99 43.32 12.19
N LYS A 803 2.87 44.30 12.33
CA LYS A 803 4.31 44.14 12.51
C LYS A 803 4.82 45.08 13.60
N ASN A 804 6.00 44.76 14.13
CA ASN A 804 6.68 45.61 15.09
C ASN A 804 7.01 47.02 14.55
N ASP A 805 7.19 47.19 13.24
CA ASP A 805 7.52 48.48 12.60
C ASP A 805 6.29 49.34 12.26
N GLY A 806 5.11 48.98 12.80
CA GLY A 806 3.87 49.75 12.63
C GLY A 806 3.20 49.58 11.27
N THR A 807 3.84 48.92 10.31
CA THR A 807 3.24 48.67 8.99
C THR A 807 2.47 47.36 8.97
N LEU A 808 1.66 47.17 7.93
CA LEU A 808 0.84 45.96 7.72
C LEU A 808 1.38 45.15 6.54
N LYS A 809 1.20 43.83 6.58
CA LYS A 809 1.27 43.00 5.37
C LYS A 809 -0.08 42.41 5.05
N TYR A 810 -0.31 42.25 3.76
CA TYR A 810 -1.51 41.66 3.19
C TYR A 810 -1.14 40.45 2.36
N TYR A 811 -1.76 39.33 2.70
CA TYR A 811 -1.72 38.09 1.94
C TYR A 811 -3.14 37.81 1.53
N TYR A 812 -3.41 37.91 0.23
CA TYR A 812 -4.69 37.42 -0.24
C TYR A 812 -4.64 35.89 -0.20
N ASN A 813 -5.71 35.29 0.26
CA ASN A 813 -5.88 33.86 0.13
C ASN A 813 -6.24 33.60 -1.32
N GLN A 814 -5.41 32.80 -1.97
CA GLN A 814 -5.78 32.28 -3.26
C GLN A 814 -6.41 30.93 -3.01
N GLN A 815 -7.74 30.89 -2.93
CA GLN A 815 -8.44 29.67 -3.26
C GLN A 815 -7.95 29.22 -4.64
N SER A 816 -7.30 28.06 -4.68
CA SER A 816 -6.54 27.62 -5.85
C SER A 816 -7.39 27.43 -7.13
N PHE A 817 -8.72 27.59 -7.07
CA PHE A 817 -9.63 27.47 -8.21
C PHE A 817 -11.06 27.94 -7.89
N PHE A 818 -11.64 28.77 -8.77
CA PHE A 818 -13.10 28.86 -8.94
C PHE A 818 -13.46 28.73 -10.42
N VAL A 819 -14.70 28.34 -10.71
CA VAL A 819 -15.22 28.23 -12.08
C VAL A 819 -16.12 29.42 -12.35
N ASP A 820 -15.69 30.28 -13.26
CA ASP A 820 -16.48 31.40 -13.76
C ASP A 820 -16.77 31.22 -15.26
N GLY A 821 -17.89 30.58 -15.52
CA GLY A 821 -18.50 30.46 -16.84
C GLY A 821 -19.48 31.58 -17.15
N GLN A 822 -19.67 32.57 -16.26
CA GLN A 822 -20.62 33.64 -16.48
C GLN A 822 -20.10 34.63 -17.52
N ALA A 823 -21.02 35.36 -18.15
CA ALA A 823 -20.65 36.48 -19.01
C ALA A 823 -20.57 37.75 -18.16
N PRO A 824 -19.69 38.72 -18.49
CA PRO A 824 -19.65 40.00 -17.79
C PRO A 824 -21.04 40.64 -17.81
N THR A 825 -21.58 40.97 -16.64
CA THR A 825 -22.87 41.66 -16.50
C THR A 825 -22.64 43.13 -16.16
N LEU A 826 -23.58 43.99 -16.55
CA LEU A 826 -23.54 45.40 -16.15
C LEU A 826 -23.99 45.48 -14.68
N THR A 827 -23.18 46.08 -13.81
CA THR A 827 -23.59 46.28 -12.41
C THR A 827 -24.71 47.31 -12.34
N THR A 828 -25.57 47.24 -11.32
CA THR A 828 -26.85 47.98 -11.25
C THR A 828 -26.71 49.51 -11.11
N GLN A 829 -25.50 50.07 -11.20
CA GLN A 829 -25.26 51.51 -11.23
C GLN A 829 -24.53 51.91 -12.52
N ALA A 830 -25.27 52.13 -13.60
CA ALA A 830 -24.79 53.03 -14.63
C ALA A 830 -24.92 54.46 -14.09
N SER A 831 -23.84 54.97 -13.49
CA SER A 831 -23.77 56.34 -12.97
C SER A 831 -23.47 57.31 -14.11
N VAL A 832 -24.39 58.23 -14.40
CA VAL A 832 -24.05 59.41 -15.21
C VAL A 832 -23.38 60.41 -14.29
N ILE A 833 -22.05 60.45 -14.31
CA ILE A 833 -21.29 61.50 -13.62
C ILE A 833 -21.40 62.77 -14.46
N LEU A 834 -22.25 63.71 -14.06
CA LEU A 834 -22.30 65.05 -14.65
C LEU A 834 -21.24 65.94 -13.97
N GLU A 835 -19.96 65.64 -14.19
CA GLU A 835 -18.88 66.59 -13.88
C GLU A 835 -18.08 66.90 -15.16
N GLU A 836 -18.33 68.09 -15.71
CA GLU A 836 -17.67 68.83 -16.82
C GLU A 836 -17.26 68.12 -18.13
N THR A 837 -17.25 66.78 -18.22
CA THR A 837 -17.10 66.01 -19.46
C THR A 837 -18.26 65.03 -19.59
N SER A 838 -18.91 65.00 -20.76
CA SER A 838 -20.12 64.20 -21.00
C SER A 838 -19.78 62.70 -21.21
N ASP A 839 -19.20 62.07 -20.20
CA ASP A 839 -18.76 60.67 -20.28
C ASP A 839 -19.78 59.74 -19.58
N LEU A 840 -20.16 58.66 -20.27
CA LEU A 840 -20.97 57.58 -19.69
C LEU A 840 -20.01 56.48 -19.22
N VAL A 841 -20.00 56.23 -17.92
CA VAL A 841 -19.25 55.12 -17.32
C VAL A 841 -20.17 53.91 -17.20
N LEU A 842 -19.68 52.75 -17.63
CA LEU A 842 -20.39 51.48 -17.59
C LEU A 842 -19.53 50.49 -16.82
N ASP A 843 -19.96 50.19 -15.60
CA ASP A 843 -19.27 49.24 -14.74
C ASP A 843 -19.79 47.83 -15.01
N PHE A 844 -18.85 46.90 -15.15
CA PHE A 844 -19.14 45.49 -15.40
C PHE A 844 -18.68 44.68 -14.20
N SER A 845 -19.34 43.53 -13.98
CA SER A 845 -19.01 42.60 -12.91
C SER A 845 -17.59 42.01 -13.00
N GLU A 846 -16.91 42.20 -14.13
CA GLU A 846 -15.52 41.80 -14.35
C GLU A 846 -14.87 42.62 -15.49
N ASN A 847 -13.53 42.56 -15.58
CA ASN A 847 -12.76 43.24 -16.62
C ASN A 847 -13.09 42.71 -18.03
N ILE A 848 -13.61 43.57 -18.91
CA ILE A 848 -13.91 43.19 -20.30
C ILE A 848 -12.68 43.31 -21.20
N LYS A 849 -12.30 42.19 -21.85
CA LYS A 849 -11.26 42.17 -22.89
C LYS A 849 -11.77 42.87 -24.16
N ALA A 850 -10.99 43.82 -24.70
CA ALA A 850 -11.38 44.61 -25.87
C ALA A 850 -11.76 43.71 -27.07
N GLY A 851 -13.04 43.73 -27.43
CA GLY A 851 -13.61 43.01 -28.57
C GLY A 851 -14.50 43.91 -29.44
N THR A 852 -14.84 43.45 -30.64
CA THR A 852 -15.76 44.18 -31.54
C THR A 852 -17.21 43.92 -31.12
N GLY A 853 -17.73 44.73 -30.21
CA GLY A 853 -19.14 44.75 -29.79
C GLY A 853 -19.71 46.17 -29.84
N SER A 854 -21.04 46.30 -29.90
CA SER A 854 -21.74 47.60 -29.88
C SER A 854 -22.57 47.72 -28.61
N ILE A 855 -22.37 48.77 -27.82
CA ILE A 855 -23.24 49.11 -26.69
C ILE A 855 -24.33 50.05 -27.23
N LEU A 856 -25.61 49.66 -27.11
CA LEU A 856 -26.75 50.46 -27.57
C LEU A 856 -27.47 51.08 -26.38
N ILE A 857 -27.24 52.36 -26.13
CA ILE A 857 -27.95 53.14 -25.10
C ILE A 857 -29.27 53.65 -25.72
N LYS A 858 -30.41 53.25 -25.15
CA LYS A 858 -31.74 53.75 -25.55
C LYS A 858 -32.32 54.62 -24.44
N ASN A 859 -32.98 55.71 -24.82
CA ASN A 859 -33.61 56.70 -23.94
C ASN A 859 -32.63 57.53 -23.09
N ILE A 860 -31.67 58.20 -23.74
CA ILE A 860 -31.08 59.40 -23.13
C ILE A 860 -32.17 60.47 -23.14
N ALA A 861 -32.84 60.68 -22.01
CA ALA A 861 -33.62 61.89 -21.80
C ALA A 861 -32.60 63.02 -21.55
N MET A 862 -32.37 63.85 -22.57
CA MET A 862 -31.65 65.11 -22.41
C MET A 862 -32.50 66.14 -21.69
#